data_AF-A0AAD9AFF2-F1
#
_entry.id   AF-A0AAD9AFF2-F1
#
_cell.length_a   1.000
_cell.length_b   1.000
_cell.length_c   1.000
_cell.angle_alpha   90.00
_cell.angle_beta   90.00
_cell.angle_gamma   90.00
#
_symmetry.space_group_name_H-M   'P 1'
#
loop_
_entity.id
_entity.type
_entity.pdbx_description
1 polymer ?
#
loop_
_entity_poly.entity_id
_entity_poly.type
_entity_poly.pdbx_seq_one_letter_code
_entity_poly.pdbx_strand_id
1 'polypeptide(L)'
;MEADRAKVLEALNAYRAHIASQIRKNMELYVEYVLEQLPLDQDWTDEEINDARMQFLEERLGIGEFMEGVRFPEDVLTHWHEIAQLSGLDGTIRLDPANGAELLEAYVSHIEEALREKSHEDVRDTIKFPKELRIVAEEVHGLIGPGMPYHNHQQLTFWSLTMDASRVKTSEELEDETGLNGWDPHGWTMGGGWNSGDGQDASCCVVYCRKPGEDGWKWRYVVNLWERGMYVFESIPEFLGWYAHFREDHLERLAAEDRTARLISPDDDFLSEKSGALPHLAAASQPRRIWQLNTGEVARPVLLVLGSQSPRLKKGRLLRLDIRVLKSESWAALNESLGGRLLQPAAPGAVCHPGEPTYDAGRCADVRAGWSRFDFHKADPVSVMWDNWSNDTCLPDAAYLCRADGYSAFVVSATTPEHVKFGVDFAREKNVRLIVKSTGHDYLGRSFAPGSLSIWVHHMQDVQYHGAGFQLAGSDITIEGNAVTVEGGTELYNAQKALAEHGQAIVGGGCGTVGVGGFTPGGGHSLLGPRYGMAADNVLQMEIVSPKGEIMTINEAQNTDLFWAMRGGGPGTFGVITSITFLTHPSPAITHTFWAIRTEPDAPYLPALTAYVLSQMPALERAGMSMYCTSSRVLMENPFPVQSLPAQIAGMMGVALLQDQSNSQAMQELWQPINATIAARWPEALFVLQTEQFASWFDWFDKYRDARPVGYHLIFASRLLDEAALTEDVDALATAVGTATEKVGRVTSFLVSGRGVHEAVPRGGGNAVHPAWRRAYIHAMATAQFPAMNATAKQEAIQLVDAAAEGLRRLAPDMGSYINEGSVYEKDWQQAYWGANYERLLSIKKTVDPDDVFWCEPCVGNEDWELVDEGRLCRV
;
A
#
# COMPACT_ATOMS: atom_id res chain seq x y z
N MET A 1 -30.89 30.06 20.84
CA MET A 1 -31.88 29.20 20.17
C MET A 1 -31.70 29.22 18.67
N GLU A 2 -31.88 30.34 17.95
CA GLU A 2 -31.70 30.38 16.49
C GLU A 2 -30.28 29.95 16.04
N ALA A 3 -29.24 30.45 16.71
CA ALA A 3 -27.85 30.05 16.45
C ALA A 3 -27.55 28.57 16.78
N ASP A 4 -28.36 27.94 17.63
CA ASP A 4 -28.22 26.53 18.00
C ASP A 4 -29.00 25.66 17.00
N ARG A 5 -30.18 26.12 16.55
CA ARG A 5 -30.93 25.54 15.43
C ARG A 5 -30.06 25.50 14.17
N ALA A 6 -29.42 26.61 13.82
CA ALA A 6 -28.54 26.68 12.65
C ALA A 6 -27.46 25.58 12.66
N LYS A 7 -26.79 25.37 13.81
CA LYS A 7 -25.76 24.32 13.96
C LYS A 7 -26.31 22.90 13.90
N VAL A 8 -27.49 22.66 14.49
CA VAL A 8 -28.14 21.33 14.41
C VAL A 8 -28.57 21.02 12.98
N LEU A 9 -29.12 22.01 12.25
CA LEU A 9 -29.48 21.88 10.83
C LEU A 9 -28.25 21.67 9.94
N GLU A 10 -27.16 22.39 10.20
CA GLU A 10 -25.88 22.24 9.50
C GLU A 10 -25.31 20.83 9.68
N ALA A 11 -25.25 20.33 10.92
CA ALA A 11 -24.80 18.97 11.22
C ALA A 11 -25.72 17.89 10.62
N LEU A 12 -27.05 18.08 10.67
CA LEU A 12 -28.03 17.17 10.07
C LEU A 12 -27.93 17.12 8.53
N ASN A 13 -27.61 18.24 7.89
CA ASN A 13 -27.42 18.30 6.44
C ASN A 13 -26.05 17.74 6.01
N ALA A 14 -25.00 17.92 6.82
CA ALA A 14 -23.72 17.24 6.62
C ALA A 14 -23.86 15.72 6.75
N TYR A 15 -24.59 15.26 7.78
CA TYR A 15 -24.97 13.86 7.97
C TYR A 15 -25.70 13.29 6.73
N ARG A 16 -26.77 13.96 6.27
CA ARG A 16 -27.49 13.61 5.03
C ARG A 16 -26.55 13.46 3.84
N ALA A 17 -25.72 14.46 3.59
CA ALA A 17 -24.80 14.47 2.45
C ALA A 17 -23.79 13.32 2.49
N HIS A 18 -23.27 12.96 3.69
CA HIS A 18 -22.40 11.80 3.84
C HIS A 18 -23.15 10.49 3.58
N ILE A 19 -24.29 10.26 4.24
CA ILE A 19 -25.05 9.01 4.10
C ILE A 19 -25.50 8.80 2.66
N ALA A 20 -26.07 9.83 2.02
CA ALA A 20 -26.46 9.81 0.60
C ALA A 20 -25.27 9.47 -0.33
N SER A 21 -24.07 9.95 -0.01
CA SER A 21 -22.83 9.67 -0.75
C SER A 21 -22.35 8.23 -0.53
N GLN A 22 -22.30 7.74 0.71
CA GLN A 22 -21.83 6.39 0.99
C GLN A 22 -22.81 5.31 0.49
N ILE A 23 -24.12 5.59 0.53
CA ILE A 23 -25.12 4.72 -0.08
C ILE A 23 -25.04 4.76 -1.62
N ARG A 24 -24.72 5.92 -2.21
CA ARG A 24 -24.43 6.03 -3.66
C ARG A 24 -23.27 5.14 -4.10
N LYS A 25 -22.13 5.13 -3.37
CA LYS A 25 -20.98 4.25 -3.70
C LYS A 25 -21.40 2.77 -3.72
N ASN A 26 -22.27 2.36 -2.80
CA ASN A 26 -22.82 1.00 -2.79
C ASN A 26 -23.75 0.77 -4.00
N MET A 27 -24.54 1.76 -4.40
CA MET A 27 -25.36 1.68 -5.62
C MET A 27 -24.51 1.55 -6.89
N GLU A 28 -23.41 2.30 -6.98
CA GLU A 28 -22.46 2.24 -8.10
C GLU A 28 -21.90 0.82 -8.26
N LEU A 29 -21.51 0.16 -7.16
CA LEU A 29 -21.10 -1.25 -7.14
C LEU A 29 -22.23 -2.24 -7.49
N TYR A 30 -23.48 -1.99 -7.07
CA TYR A 30 -24.62 -2.85 -7.44
C TYR A 30 -25.00 -2.71 -8.93
N VAL A 31 -24.91 -1.51 -9.50
CA VAL A 31 -25.15 -1.25 -10.92
C VAL A 31 -24.04 -1.90 -11.77
N GLU A 32 -22.78 -1.75 -11.39
CA GLU A 32 -21.63 -2.45 -11.99
C GLU A 32 -21.81 -3.97 -11.94
N TYR A 33 -22.18 -4.52 -10.76
CA TYR A 33 -22.44 -5.95 -10.59
C TYR A 33 -23.55 -6.50 -11.49
N VAL A 34 -24.68 -5.81 -11.67
CA VAL A 34 -25.74 -6.31 -12.57
C VAL A 34 -25.36 -6.18 -14.05
N LEU A 35 -24.55 -5.18 -14.42
CA LEU A 35 -24.07 -4.97 -15.79
C LEU A 35 -22.99 -5.99 -16.20
N GLU A 36 -22.14 -6.44 -15.26
CA GLU A 36 -21.08 -7.41 -15.53
C GLU A 36 -21.39 -8.86 -15.15
N GLN A 37 -21.91 -9.09 -13.94
CA GLN A 37 -21.76 -10.38 -13.24
C GLN A 37 -23.04 -11.23 -13.18
N LEU A 38 -24.20 -10.71 -13.57
CA LEU A 38 -25.41 -11.52 -13.77
C LEU A 38 -25.29 -12.32 -15.09
N PRO A 39 -25.07 -13.65 -15.06
CA PRO A 39 -24.84 -14.44 -16.25
C PRO A 39 -26.19 -14.95 -16.77
N LEU A 40 -26.81 -14.16 -17.64
CA LEU A 40 -28.09 -14.52 -18.27
C LEU A 40 -27.85 -15.47 -19.46
N ASP A 41 -28.83 -16.33 -19.73
CA ASP A 41 -28.64 -17.48 -20.62
C ASP A 41 -28.49 -17.07 -22.09
N GLN A 42 -27.80 -17.88 -22.90
CA GLN A 42 -27.40 -17.51 -24.27
C GLN A 42 -28.56 -17.34 -25.26
N ASP A 43 -29.79 -17.68 -24.84
CA ASP A 43 -31.02 -17.60 -25.63
C ASP A 43 -31.92 -16.38 -25.27
N TRP A 44 -31.53 -15.53 -24.30
CA TRP A 44 -32.33 -14.36 -23.89
C TRP A 44 -32.14 -13.14 -24.80
N THR A 45 -33.17 -12.29 -24.92
CA THR A 45 -33.08 -11.01 -25.64
C THR A 45 -32.55 -9.87 -24.78
N ASP A 46 -32.04 -8.80 -25.41
CA ASP A 46 -31.55 -7.59 -24.71
C ASP A 46 -32.63 -6.94 -23.81
N GLU A 47 -33.91 -7.06 -24.18
CA GLU A 47 -35.06 -6.54 -23.41
C GLU A 47 -35.31 -7.39 -22.16
N GLU A 48 -35.31 -8.73 -22.27
CA GLU A 48 -35.40 -9.66 -21.13
C GLU A 48 -34.17 -9.57 -20.19
N ILE A 49 -33.00 -9.31 -20.76
CA ILE A 49 -31.74 -9.06 -20.02
C ILE A 49 -31.84 -7.76 -19.21
N ASN A 50 -32.38 -6.69 -19.80
CA ASN A 50 -32.60 -5.43 -19.11
C ASN A 50 -33.62 -5.57 -17.97
N ASP A 51 -34.79 -6.16 -18.26
CA ASP A 51 -35.88 -6.28 -17.30
C ASP A 51 -35.48 -7.13 -16.09
N ALA A 52 -34.71 -8.21 -16.29
CA ALA A 52 -34.18 -9.01 -15.18
C ALA A 52 -33.14 -8.27 -14.32
N ARG A 53 -32.33 -7.37 -14.93
CA ARG A 53 -31.38 -6.52 -14.19
C ARG A 53 -32.10 -5.44 -13.40
N MET A 54 -33.12 -4.81 -13.98
CA MET A 54 -33.99 -3.85 -13.29
C MET A 54 -34.75 -4.52 -12.14
N GLN A 55 -35.37 -5.68 -12.37
CA GLN A 55 -36.06 -6.45 -11.33
C GLN A 55 -35.10 -6.86 -10.19
N PHE A 56 -33.87 -7.29 -10.50
CA PHE A 56 -32.87 -7.59 -9.47
C PHE A 56 -32.57 -6.36 -8.59
N LEU A 57 -32.42 -5.17 -9.19
CA LEU A 57 -32.23 -3.94 -8.43
C LEU A 57 -33.48 -3.60 -7.60
N GLU A 58 -34.67 -3.62 -8.18
CA GLU A 58 -35.93 -3.33 -7.45
C GLU A 58 -36.14 -4.26 -6.25
N GLU A 59 -35.97 -5.57 -6.43
CA GLU A 59 -36.12 -6.58 -5.36
C GLU A 59 -35.03 -6.46 -4.30
N ARG A 60 -33.76 -6.35 -4.72
CA ARG A 60 -32.61 -6.32 -3.81
C ARG A 60 -32.59 -5.08 -2.93
N LEU A 61 -33.16 -3.97 -3.43
CA LEU A 61 -33.13 -2.66 -2.80
C LEU A 61 -34.46 -2.28 -2.14
N GLY A 62 -35.58 -2.90 -2.52
CA GLY A 62 -36.89 -2.65 -1.92
C GLY A 62 -37.50 -1.29 -2.22
N ILE A 63 -36.97 -0.57 -3.21
CA ILE A 63 -37.34 0.82 -3.56
C ILE A 63 -38.05 0.94 -4.92
N GLY A 64 -38.60 -0.13 -5.47
CA GLY A 64 -39.23 -0.13 -6.80
C GLY A 64 -40.33 0.92 -6.98
N GLU A 65 -41.12 1.20 -5.93
CA GLU A 65 -42.13 2.28 -5.96
C GLU A 65 -41.54 3.70 -6.06
N PHE A 66 -40.24 3.87 -5.82
CA PHE A 66 -39.49 5.12 -5.97
C PHE A 66 -38.64 5.16 -7.25
N MET A 67 -38.65 4.10 -8.06
CA MET A 67 -37.93 4.00 -9.34
C MET A 67 -38.84 4.23 -10.56
N GLU A 68 -40.11 4.62 -10.36
CA GLU A 68 -41.10 4.80 -11.45
C GLU A 68 -40.61 5.78 -12.53
N GLY A 69 -40.22 5.23 -13.68
CA GLY A 69 -39.74 5.98 -14.84
C GLY A 69 -38.29 5.67 -15.25
N VAL A 70 -37.48 5.10 -14.34
CA VAL A 70 -36.15 4.55 -14.66
C VAL A 70 -36.32 3.26 -15.48
N ARG A 71 -35.53 3.07 -16.54
CA ARG A 71 -35.70 1.94 -17.48
C ARG A 71 -34.49 1.03 -17.64
N PHE A 72 -33.30 1.54 -17.33
CA PHE A 72 -32.02 0.87 -17.53
C PHE A 72 -31.20 0.96 -16.24
N PRO A 73 -30.42 -0.08 -15.85
CA PRO A 73 -29.60 -0.07 -14.63
C PRO A 73 -28.68 1.15 -14.51
N GLU A 74 -28.08 1.59 -15.61
CA GLU A 74 -27.22 2.77 -15.69
C GLU A 74 -27.94 4.10 -15.37
N ASP A 75 -29.25 4.19 -15.64
CA ASP A 75 -30.05 5.40 -15.36
C ASP A 75 -30.36 5.57 -13.86
N VAL A 76 -30.22 4.52 -13.03
CA VAL A 76 -30.44 4.58 -11.58
C VAL A 76 -29.51 5.61 -10.93
N LEU A 77 -28.26 5.69 -11.40
CA LEU A 77 -27.26 6.64 -10.88
C LEU A 77 -27.54 8.09 -11.33
N THR A 78 -28.18 8.26 -12.50
CA THR A 78 -28.62 9.57 -13.01
C THR A 78 -29.79 10.13 -12.19
N HIS A 79 -30.73 9.27 -11.78
CA HIS A 79 -31.90 9.64 -10.98
C HIS A 79 -31.67 9.56 -9.46
N TRP A 80 -30.47 9.16 -9.02
CA TRP A 80 -30.14 8.87 -7.62
C TRP A 80 -30.62 9.92 -6.60
N HIS A 81 -30.49 11.21 -6.91
CA HIS A 81 -30.86 12.26 -5.95
C HIS A 81 -32.36 12.29 -5.64
N GLU A 82 -33.21 12.03 -6.63
CA GLU A 82 -34.67 11.98 -6.47
C GLU A 82 -35.09 10.67 -5.79
N ILE A 83 -34.56 9.53 -6.25
CA ILE A 83 -34.77 8.22 -5.65
C ILE A 83 -34.41 8.25 -4.16
N ALA A 84 -33.22 8.75 -3.80
CA ALA A 84 -32.74 8.78 -2.41
C ALA A 84 -33.52 9.75 -1.53
N GLN A 85 -34.00 10.88 -2.08
CA GLN A 85 -34.86 11.80 -1.33
C GLN A 85 -36.25 11.22 -1.06
N LEU A 86 -36.83 10.46 -2.01
CA LEU A 86 -38.17 9.88 -1.87
C LEU A 86 -38.17 8.62 -0.99
N SER A 87 -37.17 7.75 -1.14
CA SER A 87 -37.01 6.51 -0.37
C SER A 87 -36.35 6.69 1.01
N GLY A 88 -35.85 7.88 1.34
CA GLY A 88 -35.10 8.16 2.58
C GLY A 88 -33.65 7.68 2.59
N LEU A 89 -33.13 7.15 1.47
CA LEU A 89 -31.71 6.81 1.30
C LEU A 89 -30.78 8.04 1.28
N ASP A 90 -31.31 9.26 1.43
CA ASP A 90 -30.54 10.45 1.86
C ASP A 90 -30.07 10.39 3.33
N GLY A 91 -30.40 9.31 4.04
CA GLY A 91 -30.12 9.10 5.46
C GLY A 91 -31.24 9.61 6.37
N THR A 92 -32.32 10.18 5.84
CA THR A 92 -33.40 10.74 6.65
C THR A 92 -34.81 10.45 6.11
N ILE A 93 -35.68 10.01 7.02
CA ILE A 93 -37.13 9.93 6.75
C ILE A 93 -37.75 11.29 7.08
N ARG A 94 -38.51 11.88 6.16
CA ARG A 94 -39.16 13.18 6.37
C ARG A 94 -40.54 13.05 7.03
N LEU A 95 -40.96 14.09 7.74
CA LEU A 95 -42.29 14.19 8.35
C LEU A 95 -43.36 14.46 7.28
N ASP A 96 -44.52 13.81 7.43
CA ASP A 96 -45.75 14.24 6.73
C ASP A 96 -46.18 15.61 7.30
N PRO A 97 -46.18 16.68 6.49
CA PRO A 97 -46.51 18.02 6.96
C PRO A 97 -47.93 18.16 7.51
N ALA A 98 -48.84 17.23 7.18
CA ALA A 98 -50.23 17.29 7.65
C ALA A 98 -50.40 16.87 9.12
N ASN A 99 -49.54 15.96 9.63
CA ASN A 99 -49.75 15.30 10.92
C ASN A 99 -48.54 15.42 11.89
N GLY A 100 -47.34 15.72 11.40
CA GLY A 100 -46.10 15.60 12.18
C GLY A 100 -46.02 16.42 13.47
N ALA A 101 -46.59 17.62 13.50
CA ALA A 101 -46.51 18.52 14.67
C ALA A 101 -47.31 18.01 15.89
N GLU A 102 -48.48 17.41 15.68
CA GLU A 102 -49.31 16.88 16.77
C GLU A 102 -48.69 15.60 17.37
N LEU A 103 -48.10 14.76 16.51
CA LEU A 103 -47.31 13.60 16.92
C LEU A 103 -46.09 14.00 17.77
N LEU A 104 -45.37 15.05 17.37
CA LEU A 104 -44.19 15.54 18.10
C LEU A 104 -44.52 16.03 19.50
N GLU A 105 -45.56 16.86 19.68
CA GLU A 105 -45.94 17.36 21.01
C GLU A 105 -46.45 16.24 21.93
N ALA A 106 -47.19 15.25 21.38
CA ALA A 106 -47.63 14.08 22.13
C ALA A 106 -46.44 13.24 22.62
N TYR A 107 -45.49 12.96 21.71
CA TYR A 107 -44.27 12.23 22.00
C TYR A 107 -43.39 12.94 23.06
N VAL A 108 -43.12 14.23 22.90
CA VAL A 108 -42.36 15.03 23.89
C VAL A 108 -43.06 15.05 25.25
N SER A 109 -44.38 15.20 25.28
CA SER A 109 -45.17 15.23 26.52
C SER A 109 -45.07 13.91 27.29
N HIS A 110 -45.15 12.77 26.59
CA HIS A 110 -45.03 11.44 27.21
C HIS A 110 -43.69 11.25 27.93
N ILE A 111 -42.59 11.71 27.32
CA ILE A 111 -41.25 11.62 27.92
C ILE A 111 -41.06 12.61 29.08
N GLU A 112 -41.63 13.80 29.01
CA GLU A 112 -41.61 14.71 30.17
C GLU A 112 -42.45 14.21 31.35
N GLU A 113 -43.52 13.45 31.12
CA GLU A 113 -44.29 12.79 32.17
C GLU A 113 -43.49 11.63 32.77
N ALA A 114 -42.95 10.76 31.90
CA ALA A 114 -42.08 9.63 32.24
C ALA A 114 -40.91 10.02 33.16
N LEU A 115 -40.18 11.08 32.79
CA LEU A 115 -39.02 11.53 33.55
C LEU A 115 -39.41 12.12 34.92
N ARG A 116 -40.56 12.80 35.05
CA ARG A 116 -41.03 13.32 36.36
C ARG A 116 -41.35 12.20 37.35
N GLU A 117 -41.88 11.07 36.86
CA GLU A 117 -42.23 9.95 37.73
C GLU A 117 -41.02 9.16 38.22
N LYS A 118 -40.02 8.93 37.35
CA LYS A 118 -39.00 7.88 37.58
C LYS A 118 -37.54 8.37 37.61
N SER A 119 -37.30 9.67 37.44
CA SER A 119 -35.98 10.27 37.65
C SER A 119 -35.61 10.40 39.14
N HIS A 120 -34.31 10.51 39.42
CA HIS A 120 -33.73 10.76 40.73
C HIS A 120 -34.34 12.02 41.38
N GLU A 121 -34.63 11.95 42.69
CA GLU A 121 -35.44 12.97 43.37
C GLU A 121 -34.88 14.39 43.25
N ASP A 122 -33.56 14.56 43.42
CA ASP A 122 -32.82 15.83 43.22
C ASP A 122 -33.10 16.57 41.89
N VAL A 123 -33.58 15.88 40.84
CA VAL A 123 -33.75 16.45 39.48
C VAL A 123 -35.14 16.27 38.88
N ARG A 124 -36.01 15.41 39.43
CA ARG A 124 -37.28 14.96 38.81
C ARG A 124 -38.21 16.08 38.30
N ASP A 125 -38.24 17.22 38.98
CA ASP A 125 -39.10 18.36 38.61
C ASP A 125 -38.41 19.36 37.67
N THR A 126 -37.10 19.20 37.44
CA THR A 126 -36.24 20.10 36.65
C THR A 126 -35.79 19.52 35.31
N ILE A 127 -35.79 18.19 35.18
CA ILE A 127 -35.44 17.46 33.96
C ILE A 127 -36.50 17.70 32.86
N LYS A 128 -36.04 17.95 31.63
CA LYS A 128 -36.85 18.41 30.48
C LYS A 128 -36.33 17.89 29.15
N PHE A 129 -37.21 17.72 28.17
CA PHE A 129 -36.81 17.23 26.85
C PHE A 129 -35.77 18.18 26.20
N PRO A 130 -34.63 17.67 25.66
CA PRO A 130 -33.57 18.51 25.11
C PRO A 130 -34.04 19.35 23.91
N LYS A 131 -33.61 20.61 23.84
CA LYS A 131 -34.02 21.55 22.77
C LYS A 131 -33.37 21.20 21.44
N GLU A 132 -32.12 20.77 21.51
CA GLU A 132 -31.28 20.33 20.41
C GLU A 132 -31.89 19.10 19.73
N LEU A 133 -32.40 18.15 20.53
CA LEU A 133 -33.09 16.96 20.03
C LEU A 133 -34.47 17.28 19.46
N ARG A 134 -35.20 18.24 20.05
CA ARG A 134 -36.48 18.72 19.50
C ARG A 134 -36.30 19.34 18.12
N ILE A 135 -35.21 20.08 17.90
CA ILE A 135 -34.85 20.62 16.58
C ILE A 135 -34.63 19.50 15.56
N VAL A 136 -33.99 18.39 15.93
CA VAL A 136 -33.86 17.22 15.01
C VAL A 136 -35.24 16.63 14.70
N ALA A 137 -36.07 16.42 15.72
CA ALA A 137 -37.40 15.82 15.58
C ALA A 137 -38.47 16.73 14.92
N GLU A 138 -38.16 18.01 14.69
CA GLU A 138 -38.96 18.91 13.84
C GLU A 138 -38.61 18.78 12.33
N GLU A 139 -37.46 18.19 12.00
CA GLU A 139 -36.86 18.20 10.66
C GLU A 139 -36.75 16.79 10.04
N VAL A 140 -36.85 15.73 10.86
CA VAL A 140 -36.87 14.32 10.46
C VAL A 140 -37.81 13.48 11.33
N HIS A 141 -38.44 12.47 10.73
CA HIS A 141 -39.03 11.33 11.44
C HIS A 141 -37.97 10.40 12.00
N GLY A 142 -36.81 10.26 11.33
CA GLY A 142 -35.79 9.23 11.58
C GLY A 142 -34.48 9.46 10.86
N LEU A 143 -33.41 8.84 11.37
CA LEU A 143 -32.06 8.82 10.80
C LEU A 143 -31.68 7.38 10.42
N ILE A 144 -31.02 7.20 9.28
CA ILE A 144 -30.67 5.88 8.72
C ILE A 144 -29.14 5.79 8.55
N GLY A 145 -28.53 4.74 9.11
CA GLY A 145 -27.09 4.47 8.94
C GLY A 145 -26.73 3.96 7.53
N PRO A 146 -25.44 4.00 7.14
CA PRO A 146 -25.06 3.67 5.76
C PRO A 146 -25.10 2.15 5.53
N GLY A 147 -25.77 1.76 4.44
CA GLY A 147 -26.07 0.39 4.03
C GLY A 147 -27.50 0.28 3.52
N MET A 148 -27.72 -0.28 2.33
CA MET A 148 -29.06 -0.29 1.69
C MET A 148 -30.06 -1.23 2.40
N PRO A 149 -31.37 -0.96 2.26
CA PRO A 149 -32.29 -1.06 3.39
C PRO A 149 -32.67 -2.50 3.71
N TYR A 150 -32.78 -2.80 5.01
CA TYR A 150 -33.22 -4.10 5.47
C TYR A 150 -34.75 -4.18 5.47
N HIS A 151 -35.30 -4.98 4.56
CA HIS A 151 -36.74 -5.26 4.45
C HIS A 151 -37.33 -5.78 5.77
N ASN A 152 -38.20 -5.00 6.41
CA ASN A 152 -39.58 -5.44 6.68
C ASN A 152 -40.51 -4.32 7.18
N HIS A 153 -41.81 -4.49 6.95
CA HIS A 153 -42.84 -3.48 7.20
C HIS A 153 -43.12 -3.23 8.70
N GLN A 154 -42.36 -2.35 9.34
CA GLN A 154 -42.83 -1.57 10.48
C GLN A 154 -42.58 -0.08 10.22
N GLN A 155 -43.57 0.75 10.56
CA GLN A 155 -43.56 2.19 10.32
C GLN A 155 -42.84 2.94 11.46
N LEU A 156 -42.34 4.15 11.18
CA LEU A 156 -41.41 4.92 12.04
C LEU A 156 -40.01 4.23 12.01
N THR A 157 -38.86 4.80 12.42
CA THR A 157 -38.57 5.55 13.65
C THR A 157 -37.21 6.28 13.59
N PHE A 158 -37.12 7.50 14.09
CA PHE A 158 -36.41 7.76 15.36
C PHE A 158 -37.42 7.35 16.44
N TRP A 159 -37.03 6.64 17.51
CA TRP A 159 -37.89 6.20 18.63
C TRP A 159 -39.01 5.18 18.35
N SER A 160 -38.85 3.94 18.86
CA SER A 160 -40.00 3.14 19.35
C SER A 160 -39.63 2.21 20.50
N LEU A 161 -39.39 2.81 21.67
CA LEU A 161 -39.81 2.18 22.93
C LEU A 161 -41.15 2.78 23.38
N THR A 162 -42.21 2.50 22.60
CA THR A 162 -43.59 2.37 23.12
C THR A 162 -44.35 1.23 22.43
N MET A 163 -43.75 0.02 22.39
CA MET A 163 -44.57 -1.21 22.25
C MET A 163 -45.56 -1.36 23.42
N ASP A 164 -45.34 -0.66 24.53
CA ASP A 164 -46.39 -0.29 25.48
C ASP A 164 -46.13 1.11 26.04
N ALA A 165 -47.01 2.08 25.73
CA ALA A 165 -46.98 3.42 26.29
C ALA A 165 -47.42 3.48 27.78
N SER A 166 -47.82 2.36 28.38
CA SER A 166 -48.14 2.28 29.81
C SER A 166 -46.93 2.05 30.72
N ARG A 167 -45.71 1.77 30.20
CA ARG A 167 -44.58 1.38 31.06
C ARG A 167 -43.21 1.96 30.70
N VAL A 168 -42.99 3.17 31.18
CA VAL A 168 -41.65 3.77 31.40
C VAL A 168 -40.82 2.87 32.32
N LYS A 169 -39.54 2.68 31.99
CA LYS A 169 -38.60 1.82 32.73
C LYS A 169 -37.93 2.57 33.90
N THR A 170 -37.52 1.88 34.96
CA THR A 170 -36.76 2.47 36.09
C THR A 170 -35.30 2.73 35.71
N SER A 171 -34.51 3.40 36.59
CA SER A 171 -33.06 3.50 36.40
C SER A 171 -32.39 2.12 36.39
N GLU A 172 -32.82 1.23 37.28
CA GLU A 172 -32.34 -0.16 37.40
C GLU A 172 -32.68 -0.98 36.13
N GLU A 173 -33.88 -0.79 35.55
CA GLU A 173 -34.27 -1.42 34.27
C GLU A 173 -33.55 -0.81 33.05
N LEU A 174 -33.14 0.47 33.11
CA LEU A 174 -32.27 1.08 32.09
C LEU A 174 -30.83 0.56 32.23
N GLU A 175 -30.32 0.40 33.45
CA GLU A 175 -29.01 -0.18 33.76
C GLU A 175 -28.92 -1.63 33.26
N ASP A 176 -29.95 -2.44 33.50
CA ASP A 176 -30.10 -3.81 32.97
C ASP A 176 -30.12 -3.86 31.44
N GLU A 177 -31.02 -3.12 30.77
CA GLU A 177 -31.28 -3.30 29.33
C GLU A 177 -30.24 -2.62 28.42
N THR A 178 -29.77 -1.42 28.74
CA THR A 178 -28.89 -0.67 27.82
C THR A 178 -27.42 -1.11 27.92
N GLY A 179 -27.13 -2.18 28.65
CA GLY A 179 -25.76 -2.64 28.94
C GLY A 179 -24.99 -1.70 29.88
N LEU A 180 -25.68 -0.79 30.58
CA LEU A 180 -25.07 0.14 31.53
C LEU A 180 -24.68 -0.54 32.86
N ASN A 181 -25.13 -1.78 33.11
CA ASN A 181 -24.67 -2.66 34.18
C ASN A 181 -23.16 -2.95 34.08
N GLY A 182 -22.36 -2.14 34.79
CA GLY A 182 -20.90 -2.15 34.74
C GLY A 182 -20.29 -0.86 34.16
N TRP A 183 -21.12 0.00 33.58
CA TRP A 183 -20.73 1.33 33.11
C TRP A 183 -20.78 2.37 34.24
N ASP A 184 -20.00 2.12 35.28
CA ASP A 184 -19.41 3.21 36.06
C ASP A 184 -17.91 3.33 35.78
N PRO A 185 -17.49 3.79 34.58
CA PRO A 185 -16.07 3.93 34.28
C PRO A 185 -15.40 5.01 35.14
N HIS A 186 -16.16 5.98 35.65
CA HIS A 186 -15.64 7.28 36.12
C HIS A 186 -16.44 7.93 37.29
N GLY A 187 -17.30 7.22 38.02
CA GLY A 187 -18.06 7.71 39.17
C GLY A 187 -19.32 8.54 38.84
N TRP A 188 -19.95 8.37 37.69
CA TRP A 188 -20.99 9.30 37.21
C TRP A 188 -22.33 9.08 37.94
N THR A 189 -22.99 10.17 38.36
CA THR A 189 -24.39 10.05 38.80
C THR A 189 -25.32 10.18 37.60
N MET A 190 -26.25 9.24 37.43
CA MET A 190 -27.37 9.36 36.49
C MET A 190 -28.60 9.92 37.21
N GLY A 191 -29.32 10.81 36.53
CA GLY A 191 -30.47 11.54 37.09
C GLY A 191 -31.78 11.13 36.42
N GLY A 192 -31.74 10.81 35.13
CA GLY A 192 -32.85 10.29 34.32
C GLY A 192 -32.38 10.13 32.87
N GLY A 193 -33.13 9.43 32.04
CA GLY A 193 -32.75 9.19 30.64
C GLY A 193 -33.71 8.24 29.93
N TRP A 194 -33.54 8.07 28.62
CA TRP A 194 -34.33 7.14 27.82
C TRP A 194 -33.60 6.69 26.54
N ASN A 195 -33.90 5.49 26.04
CA ASN A 195 -33.32 4.93 24.82
C ASN A 195 -33.97 5.57 23.57
N SER A 196 -33.13 5.97 22.63
CA SER A 196 -33.42 6.73 21.42
C SER A 196 -33.52 5.96 20.12
N GLY A 197 -33.11 4.70 20.13
CA GLY A 197 -33.25 3.79 19.01
C GLY A 197 -32.20 2.70 19.07
N ASP A 198 -32.64 1.48 18.82
CA ASP A 198 -31.78 0.33 18.64
C ASP A 198 -31.72 0.01 17.14
N GLY A 199 -30.53 0.09 16.56
CA GLY A 199 -30.24 -0.36 15.19
C GLY A 199 -29.58 -1.73 15.18
N GLN A 200 -29.14 -2.18 13.99
CA GLN A 200 -28.46 -3.47 13.86
C GLN A 200 -27.04 -3.50 14.49
N ASP A 201 -26.39 -2.34 14.59
CA ASP A 201 -24.98 -2.23 15.03
C ASP A 201 -24.79 -1.35 16.29
N ALA A 202 -25.85 -0.73 16.82
CA ALA A 202 -25.78 0.20 17.95
C ALA A 202 -27.13 0.43 18.67
N SER A 203 -27.08 0.63 19.98
CA SER A 203 -28.16 1.20 20.82
C SER A 203 -27.83 2.66 21.20
N CYS A 204 -28.67 3.63 20.85
CA CYS A 204 -28.44 5.04 21.16
C CYS A 204 -29.30 5.48 22.36
N CYS A 205 -28.73 6.12 23.39
CA CYS A 205 -29.47 6.61 24.57
C CYS A 205 -29.25 8.10 24.83
N VAL A 206 -30.20 8.77 25.48
CA VAL A 206 -30.07 10.17 25.90
C VAL A 206 -30.22 10.25 27.42
N VAL A 207 -29.18 10.75 28.11
CA VAL A 207 -29.04 10.63 29.56
C VAL A 207 -28.72 11.96 30.22
N TYR A 208 -29.39 12.25 31.34
CA TYR A 208 -29.16 13.41 32.19
C TYR A 208 -28.25 12.98 33.34
N CYS A 209 -27.00 13.42 33.34
CA CYS A 209 -25.98 12.94 34.26
C CYS A 209 -25.00 14.03 34.70
N ARG A 210 -24.21 13.72 35.73
CA ARG A 210 -23.11 14.56 36.23
C ARG A 210 -21.87 13.70 36.51
N LYS A 211 -20.69 14.22 36.17
CA LYS A 211 -19.39 13.57 36.48
C LYS A 211 -18.92 13.97 37.89
N PRO A 212 -18.07 13.21 38.59
CA PRO A 212 -17.46 13.67 39.84
C PRO A 212 -16.74 15.00 39.68
N GLY A 213 -17.08 15.98 40.52
CA GLY A 213 -16.53 17.34 40.43
C GLY A 213 -17.13 18.21 39.32
N GLU A 214 -18.18 17.77 38.63
CA GLU A 214 -18.95 18.61 37.70
C GLU A 214 -20.03 19.40 38.44
N ASP A 215 -19.98 20.74 38.35
CA ASP A 215 -21.02 21.62 38.87
C ASP A 215 -22.30 21.54 38.01
N GLY A 216 -23.23 20.69 38.43
CA GLY A 216 -24.57 20.59 37.85
C GLY A 216 -24.78 19.34 36.97
N TRP A 217 -26.00 19.23 36.43
CA TRP A 217 -26.46 18.12 35.61
C TRP A 217 -26.57 18.54 34.14
N LYS A 218 -26.28 17.63 33.21
CA LYS A 218 -26.32 17.89 31.75
C LYS A 218 -26.91 16.72 30.98
N TRP A 219 -27.57 17.03 29.87
CA TRP A 219 -27.93 16.05 28.86
C TRP A 219 -26.69 15.64 28.05
N ARG A 220 -26.55 14.33 27.82
CA ARG A 220 -25.51 13.73 26.99
C ARG A 220 -26.13 12.68 26.07
N TYR A 221 -25.55 12.54 24.89
CA TYR A 221 -25.98 11.59 23.86
C TYR A 221 -25.00 10.43 23.88
N VAL A 222 -25.50 9.21 24.00
CA VAL A 222 -24.72 8.01 24.25
C VAL A 222 -24.99 7.01 23.14
N VAL A 223 -23.94 6.32 22.67
CA VAL A 223 -24.07 5.22 21.71
C VAL A 223 -23.35 4.00 22.29
N ASN A 224 -24.09 2.94 22.57
CA ASN A 224 -23.55 1.64 22.95
C ASN A 224 -23.47 0.74 21.72
N LEU A 225 -22.30 0.14 21.49
CA LEU A 225 -22.04 -0.85 20.44
C LEU A 225 -22.01 -2.28 21.02
N TRP A 226 -22.73 -2.47 22.12
CA TRP A 226 -22.78 -3.64 22.99
C TRP A 226 -21.38 -4.14 23.37
N GLU A 227 -20.89 -5.23 22.78
CA GLU A 227 -19.56 -5.80 23.09
C GLU A 227 -18.39 -4.86 22.73
N ARG A 228 -18.60 -3.89 21.82
CA ARG A 228 -17.58 -2.92 21.39
C ARG A 228 -17.54 -1.62 22.21
N GLY A 229 -18.35 -1.51 23.27
CA GLY A 229 -18.29 -0.39 24.22
C GLY A 229 -19.08 0.86 23.82
N MET A 230 -18.85 1.96 24.55
CA MET A 230 -19.78 3.09 24.61
C MET A 230 -19.13 4.46 24.35
N TYR A 231 -19.75 5.25 23.49
CA TYR A 231 -19.37 6.62 23.13
C TYR A 231 -20.32 7.63 23.78
N VAL A 232 -19.82 8.83 24.10
CA VAL A 232 -20.59 9.90 24.76
C VAL A 232 -20.27 11.24 24.11
N PHE A 233 -21.31 11.98 23.75
CA PHE A 233 -21.25 13.29 23.12
C PHE A 233 -21.93 14.33 24.01
N GLU A 234 -21.32 15.52 24.13
CA GLU A 234 -21.84 16.61 24.95
C GLU A 234 -22.87 17.46 24.17
N SER A 235 -23.02 17.23 22.85
CA SER A 235 -23.96 17.93 21.97
C SER A 235 -24.46 17.10 20.77
N ILE A 236 -25.61 17.50 20.19
CA ILE A 236 -26.17 16.88 18.97
C ILE A 236 -25.24 17.01 17.75
N PRO A 237 -24.59 18.16 17.46
CA PRO A 237 -23.66 18.27 16.33
C PRO A 237 -22.46 17.33 16.43
N GLU A 238 -21.94 17.07 17.64
CA GLU A 238 -20.87 16.07 17.85
C GLU A 238 -21.38 14.64 17.60
N PHE A 239 -22.57 14.30 18.08
CA PHE A 239 -23.21 13.00 17.86
C PHE A 239 -23.49 12.73 16.37
N LEU A 240 -24.12 13.68 15.67
CA LEU A 240 -24.39 13.57 14.23
C LEU A 240 -23.09 13.54 13.41
N GLY A 241 -22.11 14.36 13.79
CA GLY A 241 -20.79 14.37 13.17
C GLY A 241 -20.05 13.05 13.35
N TRP A 242 -20.09 12.43 14.53
CA TRP A 242 -19.51 11.10 14.76
C TRP A 242 -20.22 10.02 13.95
N TYR A 243 -21.56 10.01 13.93
CA TYR A 243 -22.33 9.02 13.18
C TYR A 243 -22.05 9.12 11.67
N ALA A 244 -21.84 10.35 11.16
CA ALA A 244 -21.42 10.62 9.78
C ALA A 244 -19.99 10.17 9.42
N HIS A 245 -19.22 9.56 10.33
CA HIS A 245 -17.91 8.97 10.04
C HIS A 245 -17.75 7.53 10.59
N PHE A 246 -18.63 7.09 11.49
CA PHE A 246 -18.53 5.84 12.24
C PHE A 246 -18.36 4.57 11.37
N ARG A 247 -18.88 4.55 10.13
CA ARG A 247 -18.73 3.40 9.21
C ARG A 247 -17.51 3.44 8.29
N GLU A 248 -16.79 4.56 8.14
CA GLU A 248 -15.52 4.56 7.41
C GLU A 248 -14.48 3.77 8.22
N ASP A 249 -14.33 4.11 9.51
CA ASP A 249 -13.59 3.34 10.53
C ASP A 249 -14.05 1.88 10.64
N HIS A 250 -15.35 1.59 10.45
CA HIS A 250 -15.90 0.27 10.74
C HIS A 250 -15.87 -0.71 9.56
N LEU A 251 -15.93 -0.28 8.30
CA LEU A 251 -15.70 -1.21 7.18
C LEU A 251 -14.25 -1.73 7.20
N GLU A 252 -13.28 -0.88 7.54
CA GLU A 252 -11.89 -1.30 7.77
C GLU A 252 -11.75 -2.25 8.98
N ARG A 253 -12.51 -2.05 10.07
CA ARG A 253 -12.54 -2.99 11.21
C ARG A 253 -13.32 -4.27 10.97
N LEU A 254 -14.35 -4.29 10.11
CA LEU A 254 -15.07 -5.53 9.78
C LEU A 254 -14.21 -6.48 8.96
N ALA A 255 -13.38 -5.96 8.05
CA ALA A 255 -12.33 -6.74 7.40
C ALA A 255 -11.36 -7.37 8.43
N ALA A 256 -11.02 -6.64 9.50
CA ALA A 256 -10.17 -7.17 10.58
C ALA A 256 -10.88 -8.19 11.49
N GLU A 257 -12.18 -8.04 11.77
CA GLU A 257 -12.93 -8.85 12.74
C GLU A 257 -13.65 -10.09 12.16
N ASP A 258 -13.96 -10.13 10.85
CA ASP A 258 -14.61 -11.31 10.20
C ASP A 258 -13.66 -12.53 10.07
N ARG A 259 -12.49 -12.49 10.70
CA ARG A 259 -11.63 -13.66 10.92
C ARG A 259 -12.25 -14.74 11.81
N THR A 260 -13.42 -14.50 12.40
CA THR A 260 -13.94 -15.32 13.52
C THR A 260 -15.44 -15.69 13.47
N ALA A 261 -16.27 -15.12 12.59
CA ALA A 261 -17.73 -15.10 12.78
C ALA A 261 -18.63 -15.77 11.71
N ARG A 262 -18.10 -16.72 10.91
CA ARG A 262 -18.83 -17.59 9.95
C ARG A 262 -19.31 -16.88 8.67
N LEU A 263 -18.98 -17.41 7.50
CA LEU A 263 -19.60 -18.64 6.96
C LEU A 263 -21.14 -18.60 7.04
N ILE A 264 -21.77 -17.59 6.45
CA ILE A 264 -23.12 -17.73 5.88
C ILE A 264 -23.03 -18.72 4.70
N SER A 265 -24.06 -19.56 4.54
CA SER A 265 -24.25 -20.44 3.39
C SER A 265 -25.28 -19.82 2.44
N PRO A 266 -25.29 -20.15 1.13
CA PRO A 266 -26.40 -19.79 0.24
C PRO A 266 -27.75 -20.42 0.61
N ASP A 267 -27.79 -21.28 1.63
CA ASP A 267 -28.97 -21.99 2.12
C ASP A 267 -29.17 -21.71 3.61
N ASP A 268 -30.25 -21.00 3.98
CA ASP A 268 -31.13 -21.31 5.11
C ASP A 268 -32.36 -20.37 5.09
N ASP A 269 -33.55 -20.92 4.83
CA ASP A 269 -34.83 -20.21 4.91
C ASP A 269 -35.12 -19.72 6.33
N PHE A 270 -35.58 -18.47 6.49
CA PHE A 270 -36.14 -17.98 7.76
C PHE A 270 -37.60 -17.51 7.66
N LEU A 271 -38.48 -18.45 7.29
CA LEU A 271 -39.86 -18.45 7.73
C LEU A 271 -40.07 -19.47 8.87
N SER A 272 -40.97 -19.14 9.80
CA SER A 272 -41.40 -19.93 10.97
C SER A 272 -40.43 -20.07 12.16
N GLU A 273 -40.47 -19.04 13.00
CA GLU A 273 -40.63 -19.09 14.47
C GLU A 273 -40.30 -20.37 15.27
N LYS A 274 -39.79 -20.15 16.49
CA LYS A 274 -40.34 -20.88 17.64
C LYS A 274 -40.36 -20.08 18.95
N SER A 275 -41.48 -19.39 19.17
CA SER A 275 -41.91 -18.93 20.49
C SER A 275 -42.22 -20.13 21.40
N GLY A 276 -41.91 -20.00 22.70
CA GLY A 276 -42.07 -21.08 23.69
C GLY A 276 -43.31 -20.93 24.56
N ALA A 277 -44.53 -21.04 24.02
CA ALA A 277 -45.76 -20.94 24.83
C ALA A 277 -46.96 -21.79 24.34
N LEU A 278 -47.08 -23.00 24.89
CA LEU A 278 -48.33 -23.78 25.06
C LEU A 278 -49.07 -24.32 23.78
N PRO A 279 -50.02 -25.26 23.91
CA PRO A 279 -50.41 -26.16 22.81
C PRO A 279 -51.88 -26.03 22.31
N HIS A 280 -52.18 -26.58 21.13
CA HIS A 280 -53.23 -27.61 20.90
C HIS A 280 -53.43 -27.97 19.40
N LEU A 281 -53.87 -29.21 19.12
CA LEU A 281 -54.59 -29.72 17.91
C LEU A 281 -54.00 -29.38 16.51
N ALA A 282 -53.34 -30.26 15.74
CA ALA A 282 -53.70 -31.60 15.21
C ALA A 282 -54.73 -31.64 14.04
N ALA A 283 -54.24 -31.82 12.79
CA ALA A 283 -54.93 -32.56 11.70
C ALA A 283 -54.00 -32.91 10.50
N ALA A 284 -54.36 -33.96 9.74
CA ALA A 284 -53.67 -34.52 8.57
C ALA A 284 -53.58 -33.55 7.35
N SER A 285 -52.71 -33.73 6.34
CA SER A 285 -52.55 -34.95 5.51
C SER A 285 -51.39 -34.88 4.48
N GLN A 286 -51.07 -36.03 3.84
CA GLN A 286 -50.02 -36.25 2.80
C GLN A 286 -50.64 -36.40 1.37
N PRO A 287 -49.92 -36.85 0.30
CA PRO A 287 -48.86 -36.17 -0.48
C PRO A 287 -49.01 -36.37 -2.03
N ARG A 288 -48.00 -35.99 -2.84
CA ARG A 288 -47.54 -36.68 -4.09
C ARG A 288 -46.07 -36.28 -4.41
N ARG A 289 -45.08 -37.11 -4.82
CA ARG A 289 -44.94 -38.33 -5.70
C ARG A 289 -44.60 -37.98 -7.16
N ILE A 290 -43.65 -38.59 -7.93
CA ILE A 290 -42.43 -39.46 -7.80
C ILE A 290 -41.62 -39.29 -9.14
N TRP A 291 -40.36 -39.70 -9.41
CA TRP A 291 -39.46 -40.85 -9.05
C TRP A 291 -38.00 -40.34 -8.76
N GLN A 292 -36.86 -41.06 -8.60
CA GLN A 292 -36.33 -42.42 -8.93
C GLN A 292 -35.95 -42.63 -10.43
N LEU A 293 -34.88 -43.30 -10.91
CA LEU A 293 -33.88 -44.35 -10.50
C LEU A 293 -32.53 -44.13 -11.29
N ASN A 294 -31.37 -44.83 -11.17
CA ASN A 294 -30.62 -45.62 -10.14
C ASN A 294 -29.29 -46.21 -10.76
N THR A 295 -28.45 -46.94 -9.98
CA THR A 295 -27.28 -47.82 -10.34
C THR A 295 -25.89 -47.18 -10.61
N GLY A 296 -24.74 -47.77 -10.23
CA GLY A 296 -24.49 -48.92 -9.32
C GLY A 296 -23.05 -49.52 -9.37
N GLU A 297 -22.61 -50.18 -8.27
CA GLU A 297 -21.47 -51.17 -8.16
C GLU A 297 -20.00 -50.68 -8.35
N VAL A 298 -18.89 -51.24 -7.77
CA VAL A 298 -18.58 -52.34 -6.81
C VAL A 298 -17.46 -51.86 -5.83
N ALA A 299 -17.23 -52.52 -4.68
CA ALA A 299 -16.12 -52.21 -3.73
C ALA A 299 -15.24 -53.42 -3.32
N ARG A 300 -13.94 -53.19 -2.98
CA ARG A 300 -13.11 -54.00 -2.05
C ARG A 300 -11.78 -53.28 -1.65
N PRO A 301 -11.10 -53.66 -0.53
CA PRO A 301 -10.21 -52.75 0.22
C PRO A 301 -8.73 -53.17 0.37
N VAL A 302 -7.84 -52.19 0.67
CA VAL A 302 -6.47 -52.39 1.22
C VAL A 302 -6.08 -51.22 2.16
N LEU A 303 -5.48 -51.56 3.32
CA LEU A 303 -4.70 -50.78 4.32
C LEU A 303 -5.02 -49.29 4.67
N LEU A 304 -5.02 -49.02 5.99
CA LEU A 304 -4.73 -47.68 6.53
C LEU A 304 -3.24 -47.35 6.37
N VAL A 305 -2.94 -46.11 6.00
CA VAL A 305 -1.74 -45.38 6.43
C VAL A 305 -2.21 -44.07 7.05
N LEU A 306 -1.79 -43.79 8.29
CA LEU A 306 -2.19 -42.60 9.04
C LEU A 306 -1.38 -41.37 8.58
N GLY A 307 -1.68 -40.87 7.39
CA GLY A 307 -1.26 -39.53 6.97
C GLY A 307 -2.12 -38.48 7.67
N SER A 308 -1.49 -37.51 8.34
CA SER A 308 -2.18 -36.38 8.96
C SER A 308 -2.80 -35.49 7.88
N GLN A 309 -4.13 -35.52 7.76
CA GLN A 309 -4.84 -34.66 6.82
C GLN A 309 -4.83 -33.20 7.29
N SER A 310 -4.35 -32.30 6.44
CA SER A 310 -4.61 -30.87 6.57
C SER A 310 -6.13 -30.61 6.53
N PRO A 311 -6.68 -29.69 7.34
CA PRO A 311 -8.10 -29.39 7.32
C PRO A 311 -8.50 -28.78 5.97
N ARG A 312 -9.38 -29.47 5.23
CA ARG A 312 -9.97 -28.94 4.00
C ARG A 312 -11.02 -27.89 4.37
N LEU A 313 -10.69 -26.62 4.14
CA LEU A 313 -11.69 -25.54 4.05
C LEU A 313 -12.47 -25.66 2.72
N LYS A 314 -13.45 -24.77 2.49
CA LYS A 314 -14.31 -24.75 1.29
C LYS A 314 -13.49 -24.78 -0.01
N LYS A 315 -14.07 -25.31 -1.10
CA LYS A 315 -13.45 -25.35 -2.44
C LYS A 315 -12.83 -23.99 -2.81
N GLY A 316 -11.58 -23.98 -3.28
CA GLY A 316 -10.95 -22.79 -3.86
C GLY A 316 -9.58 -22.48 -3.27
N ARG A 317 -9.55 -21.54 -2.32
CA ARG A 317 -8.35 -20.76 -1.96
C ARG A 317 -7.26 -21.54 -1.22
N LEU A 318 -6.01 -21.30 -1.61
CA LEU A 318 -4.80 -21.73 -0.90
C LEU A 318 -4.34 -20.59 0.02
N LEU A 319 -4.23 -20.85 1.32
CA LEU A 319 -3.68 -19.91 2.30
C LEU A 319 -2.20 -20.24 2.59
N ARG A 320 -1.33 -19.22 2.69
CA ARG A 320 -0.06 -19.36 3.41
C ARG A 320 -0.33 -19.49 4.92
N LEU A 321 0.39 -20.40 5.59
CA LEU A 321 0.22 -20.65 7.02
C LEU A 321 0.78 -19.50 7.86
N ASP A 322 0.05 -19.15 8.92
CA ASP A 322 0.55 -18.26 9.97
C ASP A 322 1.72 -18.95 10.71
N ILE A 323 2.86 -18.28 10.69
CA ILE A 323 4.14 -18.78 11.23
C ILE A 323 4.05 -19.14 12.72
N ARG A 324 3.12 -18.50 13.46
CA ARG A 324 2.84 -18.71 14.90
C ARG A 324 2.19 -20.07 15.19
N VAL A 325 1.65 -20.75 14.17
CA VAL A 325 0.97 -22.06 14.28
C VAL A 325 1.95 -23.23 14.08
N LEU A 326 3.16 -22.98 13.54
CA LEU A 326 4.19 -24.00 13.38
C LEU A 326 4.84 -24.37 14.72
N LYS A 327 4.96 -25.67 14.98
CA LYS A 327 5.54 -26.19 16.22
C LYS A 327 7.03 -25.89 16.33
N SER A 328 7.50 -25.72 17.57
CA SER A 328 8.91 -25.49 17.92
C SER A 328 9.87 -26.56 17.40
N GLU A 329 9.45 -27.83 17.27
CA GLU A 329 10.34 -28.88 16.74
C GLU A 329 10.67 -28.67 15.25
N SER A 330 9.80 -28.00 14.49
CA SER A 330 10.08 -27.67 13.08
C SER A 330 11.18 -26.62 12.95
N TRP A 331 11.12 -25.58 13.79
CA TRP A 331 12.15 -24.55 13.86
C TRP A 331 13.49 -25.09 14.38
N ALA A 332 13.45 -26.01 15.34
CA ALA A 332 14.65 -26.69 15.83
C ALA A 332 15.34 -27.50 14.73
N ALA A 333 14.59 -28.30 13.96
CA ALA A 333 15.14 -29.09 12.84
C ALA A 333 15.69 -28.22 11.70
N LEU A 334 15.04 -27.08 11.41
CA LEU A 334 15.58 -26.08 10.48
C LEU A 334 16.89 -25.49 11.02
N ASN A 335 16.94 -25.11 12.30
CA ASN A 335 18.14 -24.53 12.90
C ASN A 335 19.32 -25.50 12.97
N GLU A 336 19.06 -26.80 13.21
CA GLU A 336 20.06 -27.87 13.13
C GLU A 336 20.62 -27.99 11.70
N SER A 337 19.74 -28.01 10.69
CA SER A 337 20.13 -28.03 9.26
C SER A 337 20.93 -26.79 8.86
N LEU A 338 20.63 -25.63 9.46
CA LEU A 338 21.32 -24.35 9.28
C LEU A 338 22.57 -24.19 10.16
N GLY A 339 22.99 -25.21 10.92
CA GLY A 339 24.18 -25.13 11.78
C GLY A 339 24.11 -24.05 12.86
N GLY A 340 22.91 -23.70 13.34
CA GLY A 340 22.69 -22.64 14.34
C GLY A 340 22.37 -21.25 13.77
N ARG A 341 22.12 -21.11 12.45
CA ARG A 341 21.92 -19.83 11.76
C ARG A 341 20.45 -19.38 11.61
N LEU A 342 19.50 -20.03 12.28
CA LEU A 342 18.14 -19.52 12.41
C LEU A 342 18.08 -18.48 13.54
N LEU A 343 17.79 -17.22 13.18
CA LEU A 343 17.62 -16.12 14.11
C LEU A 343 16.13 -15.87 14.39
N GLN A 344 15.83 -15.46 15.62
CA GLN A 344 14.55 -14.86 16.01
C GLN A 344 14.86 -13.50 16.66
N PRO A 345 15.18 -12.46 15.84
CA PRO A 345 15.56 -11.15 16.35
C PRO A 345 14.35 -10.40 16.92
N ALA A 346 14.58 -9.57 17.94
CA ALA A 346 13.61 -8.57 18.36
C ALA A 346 13.53 -7.43 17.32
N ALA A 347 12.44 -6.66 17.34
CA ALA A 347 12.36 -5.43 16.54
C ALA A 347 13.51 -4.47 16.93
N PRO A 348 14.19 -3.82 15.97
CA PRO A 348 15.38 -3.01 16.24
C PRO A 348 15.11 -1.81 17.17
N GLY A 349 13.90 -1.23 17.11
CA GLY A 349 13.46 -0.19 18.02
C GLY A 349 13.24 -0.64 19.46
N ALA A 350 13.03 -1.94 19.72
CA ALA A 350 12.59 -2.47 21.02
C ALA A 350 13.57 -2.20 22.18
N VAL A 351 14.86 -1.95 21.89
CA VAL A 351 15.83 -1.52 22.92
C VAL A 351 15.50 -0.16 23.54
N CYS A 352 14.68 0.66 22.88
CA CYS A 352 14.26 1.98 23.35
C CYS A 352 12.97 1.97 24.19
N HIS A 353 12.23 0.86 24.25
CA HIS A 353 10.91 0.80 24.88
C HIS A 353 10.96 0.19 26.28
N PRO A 354 10.68 0.94 27.38
CA PRO A 354 10.84 0.43 28.75
C PRO A 354 9.97 -0.78 29.14
N GLY A 355 8.97 -1.13 28.34
CA GLY A 355 8.15 -2.34 28.52
C GLY A 355 8.72 -3.59 27.84
N GLU A 356 9.69 -3.46 26.94
CA GLU A 356 10.23 -4.56 26.16
C GLU A 356 11.34 -5.32 26.91
N PRO A 357 11.42 -6.67 26.82
CA PRO A 357 12.49 -7.45 27.46
C PRO A 357 13.92 -7.10 27.01
N THR A 358 14.06 -6.40 25.88
CA THR A 358 15.34 -5.95 25.31
C THR A 358 15.73 -4.52 25.68
N TYR A 359 14.96 -3.83 26.53
CA TYR A 359 15.20 -2.43 26.88
C TYR A 359 16.61 -2.17 27.43
N ASP A 360 17.33 -1.23 26.81
CA ASP A 360 18.66 -0.78 27.22
C ASP A 360 18.84 0.68 26.77
N ALA A 361 18.86 1.60 27.73
CA ALA A 361 18.96 3.04 27.46
C ALA A 361 20.28 3.46 26.79
N GLY A 362 21.35 2.68 26.95
CA GLY A 362 22.62 2.91 26.25
C GLY A 362 22.51 2.49 24.79
N ARG A 363 22.10 1.25 24.55
CA ARG A 363 21.89 0.72 23.18
C ARG A 363 20.80 1.47 22.41
N CYS A 364 19.81 2.03 23.11
CA CYS A 364 18.83 2.93 22.52
C CYS A 364 19.47 4.20 21.92
N ALA A 365 20.47 4.78 22.58
CA ALA A 365 21.19 5.93 22.02
C ALA A 365 21.96 5.54 20.75
N ASP A 366 22.60 4.36 20.73
CA ASP A 366 23.28 3.82 19.55
C ASP A 366 22.29 3.56 18.39
N VAL A 367 21.13 2.95 18.67
CA VAL A 367 20.09 2.69 17.67
C VAL A 367 19.51 4.00 17.12
N ARG A 368 19.22 5.00 17.96
CA ARG A 368 18.76 6.33 17.51
C ARG A 368 19.78 7.05 16.63
N ALA A 369 21.07 6.97 16.98
CA ALA A 369 22.14 7.51 16.15
C ALA A 369 22.33 6.71 14.84
N GLY A 370 22.06 5.39 14.88
CA GLY A 370 22.12 4.49 13.73
C GLY A 370 20.95 4.64 12.75
N TRP A 371 19.73 4.92 13.22
CA TRP A 371 18.49 4.88 12.41
C TRP A 371 18.53 5.78 11.17
N SER A 372 19.28 6.87 11.20
CA SER A 372 19.43 7.74 10.02
C SER A 372 20.40 7.20 8.95
N ARG A 373 20.99 5.99 9.12
CA ARG A 373 22.12 5.49 8.31
C ARG A 373 21.84 4.17 7.61
N PHE A 374 22.20 4.10 6.33
CA PHE A 374 22.22 2.85 5.54
C PHE A 374 22.94 1.68 6.25
N ASP A 375 24.06 1.96 6.93
CA ASP A 375 24.88 0.94 7.59
C ASP A 375 24.17 0.24 8.77
N PHE A 376 23.16 0.87 9.38
CA PHE A 376 22.38 0.29 10.45
C PHE A 376 21.39 -0.75 9.91
N HIS A 377 20.47 -0.33 9.03
CA HIS A 377 19.41 -1.20 8.51
C HIS A 377 19.92 -2.41 7.71
N LYS A 378 21.07 -2.27 7.02
CA LYS A 378 21.68 -3.37 6.26
C LYS A 378 22.30 -4.45 7.15
N ALA A 379 22.78 -4.05 8.34
CA ALA A 379 23.50 -4.91 9.29
C ALA A 379 22.57 -5.54 10.35
N ASP A 380 21.39 -4.97 10.56
CA ASP A 380 20.31 -5.61 11.31
C ASP A 380 19.59 -6.68 10.44
N PRO A 381 19.20 -7.85 10.97
CA PRO A 381 18.56 -8.90 10.19
C PRO A 381 17.15 -8.57 9.68
N VAL A 382 16.35 -7.75 10.39
CA VAL A 382 14.94 -7.49 10.07
C VAL A 382 14.61 -6.05 9.70
N SER A 383 15.43 -5.08 10.08
CA SER A 383 15.23 -3.66 9.75
C SER A 383 15.27 -3.40 8.23
N VAL A 384 14.58 -2.35 7.77
CA VAL A 384 14.64 -1.85 6.38
C VAL A 384 14.70 -0.33 6.39
N MET A 385 15.16 0.27 5.30
CA MET A 385 15.58 1.69 5.28
C MET A 385 14.41 2.69 5.24
N TRP A 386 13.19 2.22 4.98
CA TRP A 386 11.99 3.04 4.81
C TRP A 386 10.90 2.54 5.76
N ASP A 387 10.59 3.36 6.78
CA ASP A 387 9.81 2.94 7.95
C ASP A 387 8.34 2.64 7.63
N ASN A 388 7.87 3.03 6.44
CA ASN A 388 6.54 2.72 5.93
C ASN A 388 6.31 1.23 5.62
N TRP A 389 7.37 0.40 5.58
CA TRP A 389 7.25 -1.06 5.39
C TRP A 389 7.10 -1.82 6.70
N SER A 390 7.78 -1.39 7.76
CA SER A 390 7.54 -1.84 9.15
C SER A 390 6.28 -1.24 9.77
N ASN A 391 5.57 -0.37 9.05
CA ASN A 391 4.31 0.27 9.43
C ASN A 391 4.31 0.75 10.90
N ASP A 392 5.38 1.44 11.28
CA ASP A 392 5.63 2.04 12.60
C ASP A 392 5.57 1.10 13.81
N THR A 393 5.46 -0.23 13.64
CA THR A 393 5.08 -1.09 14.78
C THR A 393 6.07 -1.09 15.93
N CYS A 394 7.35 -0.78 15.69
CA CYS A 394 8.31 -0.48 16.76
C CYS A 394 9.46 0.40 16.26
N LEU A 395 9.23 1.71 16.24
CA LEU A 395 10.25 2.74 16.02
C LEU A 395 11.20 2.86 17.24
N PRO A 396 12.40 3.46 17.11
CA PRO A 396 13.35 3.65 18.22
C PRO A 396 12.97 4.79 19.18
N ASP A 397 11.68 5.09 19.36
CA ASP A 397 11.21 6.09 20.31
C ASP A 397 10.00 5.64 21.15
N ALA A 398 10.13 5.80 22.46
CA ALA A 398 9.19 5.34 23.49
C ALA A 398 7.90 6.18 23.57
N ALA A 399 7.77 7.20 22.72
CA ALA A 399 6.51 7.90 22.46
C ALA A 399 5.56 7.09 21.55
N TYR A 400 6.08 6.12 20.80
CA TYR A 400 5.31 5.25 19.91
C TYR A 400 5.05 3.88 20.56
N LEU A 401 4.24 3.07 19.89
CA LEU A 401 4.03 1.67 20.25
C LEU A 401 5.27 0.82 19.92
N CYS A 402 5.46 -0.29 20.62
CA CYS A 402 6.28 -1.41 20.17
C CYS A 402 5.43 -2.68 20.07
N ARG A 403 5.46 -3.33 18.92
CA ARG A 403 4.99 -4.68 18.61
C ARG A 403 6.00 -5.32 17.66
N ALA A 404 6.46 -6.53 17.99
CA ALA A 404 7.40 -7.28 17.16
C ALA A 404 6.74 -7.97 15.95
N ASP A 405 5.42 -8.07 15.91
CA ASP A 405 4.66 -8.79 14.87
C ASP A 405 4.69 -8.12 13.48
N GLY A 406 4.93 -6.80 13.41
CA GLY A 406 5.19 -6.08 12.16
C GLY A 406 6.47 -6.49 11.42
N TYR A 407 7.34 -7.31 12.03
CA TYR A 407 8.62 -7.76 11.45
C TYR A 407 8.59 -9.25 11.06
N SER A 408 9.57 -9.69 10.27
CA SER A 408 9.75 -11.11 9.93
C SER A 408 10.09 -11.92 11.19
N ALA A 409 9.30 -12.94 11.50
CA ALA A 409 9.38 -13.64 12.78
C ALA A 409 10.61 -14.56 12.90
N PHE A 410 11.17 -15.02 11.78
CA PHE A 410 12.41 -15.80 11.73
C PHE A 410 13.28 -15.36 10.56
N VAL A 411 14.60 -15.43 10.73
CA VAL A 411 15.58 -15.06 9.70
C VAL A 411 16.66 -16.14 9.54
N VAL A 412 16.87 -16.60 8.32
CA VAL A 412 18.01 -17.44 7.94
C VAL A 412 19.21 -16.54 7.66
N SER A 413 20.22 -16.57 8.54
CA SER A 413 21.50 -15.85 8.37
C SER A 413 22.42 -16.64 7.42
N ALA A 414 22.18 -16.50 6.11
CA ALA A 414 22.81 -17.33 5.08
C ALA A 414 24.24 -16.90 4.76
N THR A 415 25.14 -17.88 4.64
CA THR A 415 26.53 -17.70 4.16
C THR A 415 26.94 -18.71 3.10
N THR A 416 26.02 -19.55 2.61
CA THR A 416 26.25 -20.49 1.51
C THR A 416 24.92 -20.80 0.79
N PRO A 417 24.95 -21.32 -0.45
CA PRO A 417 23.75 -21.76 -1.17
C PRO A 417 22.91 -22.80 -0.43
N GLU A 418 23.51 -23.67 0.40
CA GLU A 418 22.78 -24.69 1.18
C GLU A 418 21.90 -24.06 2.25
N HIS A 419 22.36 -22.99 2.92
CA HIS A 419 21.53 -22.28 3.90
C HIS A 419 20.29 -21.66 3.24
N VAL A 420 20.47 -21.10 2.05
CA VAL A 420 19.38 -20.58 1.22
C VAL A 420 18.43 -21.71 0.82
N LYS A 421 18.96 -22.84 0.33
CA LYS A 421 18.19 -24.05 0.01
C LYS A 421 17.33 -24.53 1.19
N PHE A 422 17.90 -24.67 2.39
CA PHE A 422 17.14 -25.11 3.55
C PHE A 422 16.02 -24.13 3.94
N GLY A 423 16.22 -22.82 3.76
CA GLY A 423 15.18 -21.81 3.92
C GLY A 423 14.05 -21.95 2.88
N VAL A 424 14.38 -22.12 1.60
CA VAL A 424 13.39 -22.27 0.51
C VAL A 424 12.62 -23.59 0.64
N ASP A 425 13.31 -24.70 0.91
CA ASP A 425 12.70 -26.01 1.11
C ASP A 425 11.73 -25.99 2.30
N PHE A 426 12.16 -25.43 3.44
CA PHE A 426 11.30 -25.28 4.60
C PHE A 426 10.08 -24.39 4.30
N ALA A 427 10.26 -23.26 3.63
CA ALA A 427 9.15 -22.36 3.30
C ALA A 427 8.10 -23.05 2.41
N ARG A 428 8.54 -23.77 1.39
CA ARG A 428 7.68 -24.58 0.51
C ARG A 428 6.99 -25.71 1.27
N GLU A 429 7.73 -26.52 2.02
CA GLU A 429 7.18 -27.67 2.76
C GLU A 429 6.24 -27.29 3.91
N LYS A 430 6.51 -26.18 4.59
CA LYS A 430 5.69 -25.68 5.71
C LYS A 430 4.71 -24.59 5.27
N ASN A 431 4.66 -24.28 3.97
CA ASN A 431 3.71 -23.34 3.35
C ASN A 431 3.68 -21.96 4.02
N VAL A 432 4.82 -21.44 4.47
CA VAL A 432 4.95 -20.11 5.09
C VAL A 432 5.36 -19.06 4.08
N ARG A 433 4.98 -17.80 4.34
CA ARG A 433 5.41 -16.65 3.52
C ARG A 433 6.93 -16.49 3.61
N LEU A 434 7.60 -16.57 2.46
CA LEU A 434 9.03 -16.37 2.29
C LEU A 434 9.31 -14.96 1.76
N ILE A 435 10.30 -14.27 2.31
CA ILE A 435 10.91 -13.08 1.69
C ILE A 435 12.43 -13.23 1.62
N VAL A 436 13.06 -12.45 0.75
CA VAL A 436 14.52 -12.44 0.55
C VAL A 436 15.04 -11.03 0.84
N LYS A 437 16.02 -10.93 1.75
CA LYS A 437 16.69 -9.68 2.10
C LYS A 437 18.18 -9.75 1.77
N SER A 438 18.65 -8.83 0.93
CA SER A 438 20.06 -8.47 0.85
C SER A 438 20.33 -7.34 1.85
N THR A 439 20.21 -6.07 1.44
CA THR A 439 20.53 -4.91 2.30
C THR A 439 19.33 -4.13 2.87
N GLY A 440 18.09 -4.45 2.48
CA GLY A 440 16.89 -3.74 2.99
C GLY A 440 16.61 -2.37 2.35
N HIS A 441 17.19 -2.13 1.17
CA HIS A 441 17.03 -0.91 0.35
C HIS A 441 15.67 -0.77 -0.35
N ASP A 442 14.87 -1.84 -0.45
CA ASP A 442 13.78 -1.92 -1.43
C ASP A 442 12.67 -0.88 -1.23
N TYR A 443 12.53 0.03 -2.19
CA TYR A 443 11.55 1.12 -2.18
C TYR A 443 10.09 0.66 -2.32
N LEU A 444 9.85 -0.63 -2.55
CA LEU A 444 8.52 -1.24 -2.73
C LEU A 444 8.23 -2.30 -1.63
N GLY A 445 9.08 -2.41 -0.60
CA GLY A 445 8.87 -3.30 0.54
C GLY A 445 9.10 -4.79 0.26
N ARG A 446 9.53 -5.17 -0.93
CA ARG A 446 9.58 -6.58 -1.39
C ARG A 446 10.63 -7.44 -0.67
N SER A 447 11.56 -6.80 0.05
CA SER A 447 12.52 -7.45 0.95
C SER A 447 12.07 -7.46 2.42
N PHE A 448 10.76 -7.35 2.69
CA PHE A 448 10.18 -7.27 4.02
C PHE A 448 8.79 -7.91 4.07
N ALA A 449 8.42 -8.51 5.20
CA ALA A 449 7.04 -8.88 5.49
C ALA A 449 6.84 -9.19 6.99
N PRO A 450 5.76 -8.66 7.62
CA PRO A 450 5.27 -9.14 8.90
C PRO A 450 5.08 -10.66 8.91
N GLY A 451 5.46 -11.33 10.00
CA GLY A 451 5.20 -12.76 10.21
C GLY A 451 5.83 -13.72 9.20
N SER A 452 6.79 -13.29 8.38
CA SER A 452 7.44 -14.12 7.36
C SER A 452 8.68 -14.86 7.87
N LEU A 453 9.12 -15.86 7.10
CA LEU A 453 10.50 -16.33 7.12
C LEU A 453 11.32 -15.48 6.14
N SER A 454 12.37 -14.83 6.63
CA SER A 454 13.32 -14.08 5.81
C SER A 454 14.55 -14.93 5.50
N ILE A 455 15.02 -14.96 4.24
CA ILE A 455 16.38 -15.38 3.92
C ILE A 455 17.25 -14.13 3.77
N TRP A 456 18.17 -13.94 4.71
CA TRP A 456 19.08 -12.81 4.74
C TRP A 456 20.43 -13.21 4.15
N VAL A 457 20.65 -12.87 2.88
CA VAL A 457 21.86 -13.22 2.11
C VAL A 457 23.04 -12.26 2.34
N HIS A 458 22.89 -11.25 3.20
CA HIS A 458 23.87 -10.18 3.40
C HIS A 458 25.29 -10.66 3.72
N HIS A 459 25.46 -11.82 4.38
CA HIS A 459 26.79 -12.33 4.72
C HIS A 459 27.47 -13.13 3.59
N MET A 460 26.80 -13.29 2.44
CA MET A 460 27.40 -13.77 1.20
C MET A 460 27.98 -12.54 0.48
N GLN A 461 29.27 -12.25 0.69
CA GLN A 461 29.96 -11.03 0.26
C GLN A 461 31.12 -11.26 -0.72
N ASP A 462 31.55 -12.49 -0.97
CA ASP A 462 32.81 -12.77 -1.66
C ASP A 462 32.84 -12.21 -3.09
N VAL A 463 34.04 -11.79 -3.51
CA VAL A 463 34.32 -11.19 -4.82
C VAL A 463 35.51 -11.88 -5.47
N GLN A 464 35.29 -12.49 -6.63
CA GLN A 464 36.32 -13.18 -7.42
C GLN A 464 36.46 -12.52 -8.79
N TYR A 465 37.62 -11.92 -9.06
CA TYR A 465 37.98 -11.39 -10.37
C TYR A 465 38.52 -12.47 -11.31
N HIS A 466 38.14 -12.38 -12.59
CA HIS A 466 38.53 -13.29 -13.67
C HIS A 466 39.11 -12.45 -14.83
N GLY A 467 40.43 -12.45 -15.00
CA GLY A 467 41.10 -11.69 -16.05
C GLY A 467 41.40 -12.52 -17.30
N ALA A 468 41.27 -11.90 -18.48
CA ALA A 468 41.61 -12.48 -19.78
C ALA A 468 40.88 -13.80 -20.14
N GLY A 469 39.58 -13.87 -19.81
CA GLY A 469 38.66 -14.93 -20.22
C GLY A 469 37.79 -15.43 -19.07
N PHE A 470 36.52 -15.71 -19.35
CA PHE A 470 35.60 -16.36 -18.40
C PHE A 470 34.92 -17.59 -19.02
N GLN A 471 35.11 -18.76 -18.41
CA GLN A 471 34.45 -20.00 -18.82
C GLN A 471 33.03 -20.06 -18.25
N LEU A 472 32.00 -20.05 -19.10
CA LEU A 472 30.62 -20.26 -18.64
C LEU A 472 30.45 -21.66 -18.08
N ALA A 473 29.98 -21.75 -16.83
CA ALA A 473 29.81 -23.02 -16.14
C ALA A 473 28.76 -23.91 -16.84
N GLY A 474 29.06 -25.22 -16.91
CA GLY A 474 28.22 -26.21 -17.59
C GLY A 474 28.25 -26.15 -19.12
N SER A 475 29.22 -25.48 -19.74
CA SER A 475 29.33 -25.37 -21.20
C SER A 475 30.79 -25.30 -21.68
N ASP A 476 31.01 -25.45 -22.99
CA ASP A 476 32.30 -25.21 -23.66
C ASP A 476 32.50 -23.73 -24.08
N ILE A 477 31.66 -22.79 -23.61
CA ILE A 477 31.70 -21.39 -24.04
C ILE A 477 32.62 -20.56 -23.13
N THR A 478 33.80 -20.20 -23.65
CA THR A 478 34.63 -19.13 -23.06
C THR A 478 34.21 -17.77 -23.61
N ILE A 479 34.06 -16.78 -22.73
CA ILE A 479 33.80 -15.38 -23.04
C ILE A 479 35.11 -14.61 -22.93
N GLU A 480 35.56 -14.03 -24.03
CA GLU A 480 36.72 -13.14 -24.08
C GLU A 480 36.46 -11.84 -23.30
N GLY A 481 37.47 -11.36 -22.57
CA GLY A 481 37.40 -10.14 -21.76
C GLY A 481 37.70 -10.37 -20.28
N ASN A 482 37.29 -9.43 -19.44
CA ASN A 482 37.42 -9.52 -17.99
C ASN A 482 36.04 -9.65 -17.34
N ALA A 483 35.94 -10.42 -16.26
CA ALA A 483 34.71 -10.67 -15.54
C ALA A 483 34.93 -10.66 -14.03
N VAL A 484 33.84 -10.58 -13.27
CA VAL A 484 33.85 -10.70 -11.81
C VAL A 484 32.64 -11.50 -11.36
N THR A 485 32.87 -12.50 -10.50
CA THR A 485 31.79 -13.15 -9.75
C THR A 485 31.68 -12.49 -8.39
N VAL A 486 30.47 -12.12 -8.00
CA VAL A 486 30.14 -11.54 -6.70
C VAL A 486 28.99 -12.32 -6.09
N GLU A 487 29.00 -12.52 -4.79
CA GLU A 487 27.90 -13.17 -4.09
C GLU A 487 26.63 -12.29 -4.03
N GLY A 488 25.46 -12.91 -3.81
CA GLY A 488 24.15 -12.23 -3.87
C GLY A 488 23.94 -11.16 -2.79
N GLY A 489 24.67 -11.24 -1.68
CA GLY A 489 24.70 -10.23 -0.62
C GLY A 489 25.66 -9.06 -0.88
N THR A 490 26.61 -9.19 -1.81
CA THR A 490 27.71 -8.23 -2.00
C THR A 490 27.20 -6.81 -2.23
N GLU A 491 27.66 -5.87 -1.40
CA GLU A 491 27.39 -4.44 -1.58
C GLU A 491 28.16 -3.89 -2.78
N LEU A 492 27.55 -2.97 -3.55
CA LEU A 492 28.20 -2.33 -4.70
C LEU A 492 29.55 -1.69 -4.35
N TYR A 493 29.69 -1.11 -3.14
CA TYR A 493 30.97 -0.58 -2.67
C TYR A 493 32.06 -1.65 -2.58
N ASN A 494 31.75 -2.83 -2.05
CA ASN A 494 32.71 -3.93 -1.89
C ASN A 494 33.15 -4.48 -3.26
N ALA A 495 32.20 -4.64 -4.19
CA ALA A 495 32.48 -5.05 -5.56
C ALA A 495 33.35 -4.03 -6.32
N GLN A 496 32.98 -2.75 -6.33
CA GLN A 496 33.75 -1.70 -7.03
C GLN A 496 35.15 -1.51 -6.42
N LYS A 497 35.29 -1.65 -5.11
CA LYS A 497 36.58 -1.55 -4.41
C LYS A 497 37.54 -2.66 -4.83
N ALA A 498 37.09 -3.91 -4.87
CA ALA A 498 37.91 -5.03 -5.32
C ALA A 498 38.33 -4.89 -6.80
N LEU A 499 37.45 -4.36 -7.64
CA LEU A 499 37.74 -4.12 -9.05
C LEU A 499 38.75 -2.98 -9.28
N ALA A 500 38.80 -2.00 -8.38
CA ALA A 500 39.77 -0.90 -8.45
C ALA A 500 41.23 -1.40 -8.40
N GLU A 501 41.50 -2.47 -7.65
CA GLU A 501 42.83 -3.12 -7.58
C GLU A 501 43.27 -3.73 -8.93
N HIS A 502 42.32 -3.96 -9.84
CA HIS A 502 42.55 -4.45 -11.21
C HIS A 502 42.37 -3.37 -12.29
N GLY A 503 42.10 -2.11 -11.90
CA GLY A 503 41.78 -1.04 -12.84
C GLY A 503 40.48 -1.28 -13.62
N GLN A 504 39.52 -1.97 -13.01
CA GLN A 504 38.22 -2.30 -13.61
C GLN A 504 37.06 -1.62 -12.86
N ALA A 505 35.87 -1.67 -13.44
CA ALA A 505 34.61 -1.25 -12.85
C ALA A 505 33.44 -2.13 -13.35
N ILE A 506 32.33 -2.15 -12.62
CA ILE A 506 31.02 -2.68 -13.08
C ILE A 506 29.98 -1.56 -13.17
N VAL A 507 28.93 -1.78 -13.97
CA VAL A 507 27.75 -0.93 -13.97
C VAL A 507 27.01 -1.10 -12.64
N GLY A 508 27.03 -0.06 -11.80
CA GLY A 508 26.39 -0.06 -10.49
C GLY A 508 25.73 1.29 -10.17
N GLY A 509 24.67 1.26 -9.37
CA GLY A 509 23.95 2.45 -8.92
C GLY A 509 24.77 3.37 -8.01
N GLY A 510 24.30 4.60 -7.80
CA GLY A 510 25.02 5.62 -7.03
C GLY A 510 25.17 5.35 -5.51
N CYS A 511 24.38 4.42 -4.96
CA CYS A 511 24.38 4.11 -3.53
C CYS A 511 25.36 2.95 -3.24
N GLY A 512 26.41 3.20 -2.45
CA GLY A 512 27.41 2.16 -2.14
C GLY A 512 26.88 0.93 -1.39
N THR A 513 25.77 1.10 -0.65
CA THR A 513 25.14 0.09 0.21
C THR A 513 24.02 -0.71 -0.44
N VAL A 514 23.79 -0.52 -1.75
CA VAL A 514 22.87 -1.34 -2.53
C VAL A 514 23.50 -2.71 -2.80
N GLY A 515 22.76 -3.79 -2.53
CA GLY A 515 23.19 -5.17 -2.77
C GLY A 515 22.94 -5.63 -4.21
N VAL A 516 23.93 -6.26 -4.83
CA VAL A 516 23.89 -6.67 -6.26
C VAL A 516 22.71 -7.59 -6.59
N GLY A 517 22.33 -8.49 -5.68
CA GLY A 517 21.25 -9.47 -5.88
C GLY A 517 19.84 -8.87 -5.93
N GLY A 518 19.61 -7.68 -5.36
CA GLY A 518 18.32 -6.98 -5.46
C GLY A 518 18.27 -5.97 -6.62
N PHE A 519 19.38 -5.26 -6.83
CA PHE A 519 19.52 -4.24 -7.87
C PHE A 519 19.45 -4.81 -9.29
N THR A 520 20.22 -5.88 -9.55
CA THR A 520 20.42 -6.40 -10.91
C THR A 520 19.16 -6.99 -11.54
N PRO A 521 18.33 -7.79 -10.83
CA PRO A 521 17.14 -8.39 -11.44
C PRO A 521 16.07 -7.41 -11.90
N GLY A 522 16.03 -6.19 -11.35
CA GLY A 522 15.17 -5.10 -11.85
C GLY A 522 15.76 -4.30 -13.01
N GLY A 523 17.00 -4.58 -13.43
CA GLY A 523 17.71 -3.88 -14.52
C GLY A 523 19.00 -3.21 -14.06
N GLY A 524 18.91 -2.30 -13.10
CA GLY A 524 20.05 -1.57 -12.52
C GLY A 524 20.63 -0.48 -13.43
N HIS A 525 20.23 0.78 -13.22
CA HIS A 525 20.81 1.94 -13.93
C HIS A 525 22.10 2.46 -13.28
N SER A 526 22.84 3.32 -13.99
CA SER A 526 24.09 3.91 -13.51
C SER A 526 24.48 5.14 -14.31
N LEU A 527 25.35 6.00 -13.76
CA LEU A 527 26.08 7.02 -14.53
C LEU A 527 27.07 6.39 -15.53
N LEU A 528 27.44 5.11 -15.35
CA LEU A 528 28.13 4.32 -16.37
C LEU A 528 27.21 3.82 -17.50
N GLY A 529 25.89 3.85 -17.28
CA GLY A 529 24.86 3.28 -18.15
C GLY A 529 24.89 3.78 -19.61
N PRO A 530 24.96 5.09 -19.88
CA PRO A 530 24.98 5.63 -21.24
C PRO A 530 26.15 5.13 -22.11
N ARG A 531 27.19 4.54 -21.51
CA ARG A 531 28.32 3.93 -22.23
C ARG A 531 28.34 2.40 -22.20
N TYR A 532 27.92 1.80 -21.08
CA TYR A 532 28.15 0.38 -20.81
C TYR A 532 26.87 -0.46 -20.62
N GLY A 533 25.68 0.12 -20.85
CA GLY A 533 24.39 -0.56 -20.68
C GLY A 533 23.96 -0.66 -19.21
N MET A 534 22.83 -1.33 -18.96
CA MET A 534 22.35 -1.57 -17.59
C MET A 534 23.13 -2.71 -16.91
N ALA A 535 23.04 -2.83 -15.58
CA ALA A 535 23.70 -3.93 -14.86
C ALA A 535 23.24 -5.31 -15.35
N ALA A 536 21.94 -5.46 -15.63
CA ALA A 536 21.34 -6.65 -16.23
C ALA A 536 21.80 -6.95 -17.67
N ASP A 537 22.34 -5.96 -18.40
CA ASP A 537 22.91 -6.17 -19.74
C ASP A 537 24.31 -6.82 -19.67
N ASN A 538 24.99 -6.61 -18.54
CA ASN A 538 26.38 -7.03 -18.29
C ASN A 538 26.51 -8.40 -17.60
N VAL A 539 25.41 -9.04 -17.21
CA VAL A 539 25.46 -10.36 -16.54
C VAL A 539 25.76 -11.48 -17.55
N LEU A 540 26.78 -12.29 -17.23
CA LEU A 540 27.23 -13.45 -18.00
C LEU A 540 26.61 -14.76 -17.51
N GLN A 541 26.47 -14.91 -16.19
CA GLN A 541 25.75 -16.02 -15.54
C GLN A 541 25.30 -15.64 -14.12
N MET A 542 24.39 -16.42 -13.54
CA MET A 542 24.08 -16.38 -12.10
C MET A 542 24.08 -17.80 -11.52
N GLU A 543 24.43 -17.94 -10.26
CA GLU A 543 24.03 -19.08 -9.43
C GLU A 543 22.80 -18.69 -8.60
N ILE A 544 21.82 -19.59 -8.57
CA ILE A 544 20.56 -19.39 -7.86
C ILE A 544 20.17 -20.63 -7.05
N VAL A 545 19.29 -20.42 -6.07
CA VAL A 545 18.42 -21.46 -5.52
C VAL A 545 17.03 -21.31 -6.15
N SER A 546 16.60 -22.34 -6.86
CA SER A 546 15.29 -22.44 -7.50
C SER A 546 14.14 -22.54 -6.48
N PRO A 547 12.87 -22.32 -6.87
CA PRO A 547 11.70 -22.54 -6.00
C PRO A 547 11.59 -23.98 -5.48
N LYS A 548 12.16 -24.94 -6.21
CA LYS A 548 12.26 -26.37 -5.85
C LYS A 548 13.47 -26.65 -4.95
N GLY A 549 14.18 -25.61 -4.51
CA GLY A 549 15.38 -25.69 -3.69
C GLY A 549 16.60 -26.22 -4.44
N GLU A 550 16.65 -26.11 -5.77
CA GLU A 550 17.77 -26.60 -6.57
C GLU A 550 18.84 -25.51 -6.65
N ILE A 551 20.06 -25.80 -6.19
CA ILE A 551 21.22 -24.93 -6.41
C ILE A 551 21.66 -25.15 -7.88
N MET A 552 21.59 -24.12 -8.70
CA MET A 552 21.76 -24.25 -10.16
C MET A 552 22.36 -22.99 -10.80
N THR A 553 23.10 -23.16 -11.91
CA THR A 553 23.57 -22.06 -12.74
C THR A 553 22.58 -21.74 -13.86
N ILE A 554 22.37 -20.46 -14.13
CA ILE A 554 21.61 -19.95 -15.27
C ILE A 554 22.51 -19.04 -16.12
N ASN A 555 22.61 -19.31 -17.43
CA ASN A 555 23.44 -18.56 -18.38
C ASN A 555 22.94 -18.73 -19.82
N GLU A 556 23.72 -18.28 -20.82
CA GLU A 556 23.31 -18.39 -22.24
C GLU A 556 23.40 -19.81 -22.84
N ALA A 557 24.00 -20.77 -22.13
CA ALA A 557 24.11 -22.16 -22.55
C ALA A 557 23.11 -23.09 -21.85
N GLN A 558 22.65 -22.75 -20.65
CA GLN A 558 21.71 -23.54 -19.85
C GLN A 558 20.71 -22.69 -19.08
N ASN A 559 19.47 -23.16 -18.97
CA ASN A 559 18.36 -22.50 -18.27
C ASN A 559 18.09 -21.07 -18.81
N THR A 560 18.16 -20.93 -20.14
CA THR A 560 18.21 -19.66 -20.87
C THR A 560 16.99 -18.77 -20.67
N ASP A 561 15.78 -19.33 -20.56
CA ASP A 561 14.57 -18.55 -20.25
C ASP A 561 14.61 -17.94 -18.84
N LEU A 562 15.08 -18.69 -17.84
CA LEU A 562 15.24 -18.20 -16.48
C LEU A 562 16.38 -17.17 -16.39
N PHE A 563 17.46 -17.38 -17.16
CA PHE A 563 18.54 -16.40 -17.34
C PHE A 563 18.07 -15.11 -18.05
N TRP A 564 17.13 -15.21 -18.99
CA TRP A 564 16.48 -14.03 -19.59
C TRP A 564 15.61 -13.30 -18.55
N ALA A 565 14.76 -14.04 -17.82
CA ALA A 565 13.83 -13.50 -16.83
C ALA A 565 14.53 -12.78 -15.65
N MET A 566 15.56 -13.39 -15.06
CA MET A 566 16.28 -12.83 -13.90
C MET A 566 17.20 -11.65 -14.24
N ARG A 567 17.19 -11.18 -15.50
CA ARG A 567 17.89 -9.97 -15.98
C ARG A 567 16.88 -8.92 -16.44
N GLY A 568 16.04 -8.44 -15.53
CA GLY A 568 15.06 -7.36 -15.76
C GLY A 568 13.62 -7.67 -15.31
N GLY A 569 13.30 -8.94 -15.03
CA GLY A 569 11.99 -9.39 -14.55
C GLY A 569 11.64 -9.02 -13.11
N GLY A 570 12.50 -8.28 -12.40
CA GLY A 570 12.32 -7.86 -11.01
C GLY A 570 12.94 -8.84 -10.00
N PRO A 571 13.29 -8.35 -8.78
CA PRO A 571 13.77 -9.20 -7.70
C PRO A 571 12.63 -10.03 -7.08
N GLY A 572 13.00 -11.07 -6.33
CA GLY A 572 12.09 -11.71 -5.36
C GLY A 572 11.01 -12.66 -5.91
N THR A 573 10.91 -12.90 -7.22
CA THR A 573 9.86 -13.78 -7.81
C THR A 573 10.37 -15.09 -8.45
N PHE A 574 11.58 -15.14 -9.00
CA PHE A 574 12.06 -16.28 -9.80
C PHE A 574 12.97 -17.29 -9.06
N GLY A 575 13.59 -16.87 -7.96
CA GLY A 575 14.63 -17.63 -7.25
C GLY A 575 15.48 -16.72 -6.36
N VAL A 576 16.25 -17.31 -5.46
CA VAL A 576 17.24 -16.57 -4.65
C VAL A 576 18.59 -16.57 -5.36
N ILE A 577 19.16 -15.40 -5.64
CA ILE A 577 20.52 -15.30 -6.19
C ILE A 577 21.54 -15.56 -5.09
N THR A 578 22.44 -16.51 -5.31
CA THR A 578 23.59 -16.80 -4.45
C THR A 578 24.87 -16.19 -5.01
N SER A 579 25.04 -16.11 -6.33
CA SER A 579 26.08 -15.28 -6.97
C SER A 579 25.70 -14.78 -8.37
N ILE A 580 26.34 -13.70 -8.81
CA ILE A 580 26.22 -13.13 -10.17
C ILE A 580 27.63 -12.98 -10.75
N THR A 581 27.83 -13.40 -12.01
CA THR A 581 29.02 -13.05 -12.78
C THR A 581 28.71 -11.93 -13.76
N PHE A 582 29.41 -10.80 -13.66
CA PHE A 582 29.35 -9.66 -14.57
C PHE A 582 30.56 -9.59 -15.50
N LEU A 583 30.37 -9.06 -16.69
CA LEU A 583 31.42 -8.44 -17.49
C LEU A 583 31.96 -7.20 -16.76
N THR A 584 33.28 -7.00 -16.74
CA THR A 584 33.89 -5.79 -16.18
C THR A 584 34.45 -4.90 -17.27
N HIS A 585 34.39 -3.59 -17.06
CA HIS A 585 34.92 -2.58 -17.98
C HIS A 585 36.21 -1.97 -17.44
N PRO A 586 37.13 -1.46 -18.30
CA PRO A 586 38.21 -0.60 -17.86
C PRO A 586 37.67 0.57 -17.04
N SER A 587 38.26 0.82 -15.86
CA SER A 587 37.83 1.90 -14.97
C SER A 587 38.13 3.26 -15.61
N PRO A 588 37.12 4.06 -16.01
CA PRO A 588 37.35 5.29 -16.75
C PRO A 588 37.89 6.39 -15.84
N ALA A 589 38.65 7.33 -16.41
CA ALA A 589 38.90 8.60 -15.75
C ALA A 589 37.61 9.44 -15.73
N ILE A 590 37.34 10.19 -14.65
CA ILE A 590 36.09 10.93 -14.49
C ILE A 590 36.36 12.43 -14.35
N THR A 591 35.86 13.24 -15.30
CA THR A 591 35.61 14.66 -15.03
C THR A 591 34.21 14.78 -14.43
N HIS A 592 34.15 15.03 -13.13
CA HIS A 592 32.94 15.26 -12.36
C HIS A 592 32.65 16.76 -12.30
N THR A 593 31.36 17.11 -12.33
CA THR A 593 30.93 18.49 -12.12
C THR A 593 29.65 18.53 -11.31
N PHE A 594 29.68 19.25 -10.18
CA PHE A 594 28.47 19.72 -9.54
C PHE A 594 27.99 21.00 -10.23
N TRP A 595 26.69 21.07 -10.53
CA TRP A 595 26.06 22.19 -11.20
C TRP A 595 24.75 22.60 -10.51
N ALA A 596 24.40 23.89 -10.59
CA ALA A 596 23.07 24.36 -10.22
C ALA A 596 22.63 25.54 -11.10
N ILE A 597 21.32 25.66 -11.28
CA ILE A 597 20.66 26.85 -11.80
C ILE A 597 19.74 27.33 -10.68
N ARG A 598 20.24 28.27 -9.86
CA ARG A 598 19.48 28.82 -8.73
C ARG A 598 18.38 29.74 -9.23
N THR A 599 17.17 29.53 -8.73
CA THR A 599 16.05 30.48 -8.83
C THR A 599 15.68 30.99 -7.44
N GLU A 600 14.78 31.96 -7.37
CA GLU A 600 13.99 32.19 -6.15
C GLU A 600 13.04 30.99 -5.93
N PRO A 601 12.59 30.74 -4.68
CA PRO A 601 11.53 29.77 -4.39
C PRO A 601 10.26 30.08 -5.19
N ASP A 602 9.56 29.02 -5.61
CA ASP A 602 8.32 29.09 -6.41
C ASP A 602 8.36 29.96 -7.68
N ALA A 603 9.57 30.26 -8.20
CA ALA A 603 9.76 31.11 -9.38
C ALA A 603 8.88 30.64 -10.56
N PRO A 604 8.01 31.51 -11.12
CA PRO A 604 6.99 31.09 -12.09
C PRO A 604 7.58 30.61 -13.42
N TYR A 605 8.84 30.96 -13.71
CA TYR A 605 9.58 30.51 -14.88
C TYR A 605 10.32 29.17 -14.69
N LEU A 606 10.39 28.63 -13.45
CA LEU A 606 11.12 27.39 -13.17
C LEU A 606 10.66 26.20 -14.03
N PRO A 607 9.36 25.94 -14.27
CA PRO A 607 8.96 24.80 -15.09
C PRO A 607 9.47 24.86 -16.53
N ALA A 608 9.45 26.05 -17.15
CA ALA A 608 9.97 26.28 -18.50
C ALA A 608 11.51 26.23 -18.56
N LEU A 609 12.18 26.68 -17.49
CA LEU A 609 13.63 26.56 -17.33
C LEU A 609 14.05 25.08 -17.20
N THR A 610 13.37 24.32 -16.33
CA THR A 610 13.56 22.88 -16.18
C THR A 610 13.31 22.15 -17.49
N ALA A 611 12.18 22.39 -18.17
CA ALA A 611 11.88 21.76 -19.46
C ALA A 611 12.94 22.06 -20.52
N TYR A 612 13.40 23.32 -20.61
CA TYR A 612 14.51 23.66 -21.50
C TYR A 612 15.77 22.86 -21.17
N VAL A 613 16.19 22.79 -19.90
CA VAL A 613 17.39 22.03 -19.51
C VAL A 613 17.25 20.53 -19.79
N LEU A 614 16.08 19.94 -19.48
CA LEU A 614 15.79 18.54 -19.76
C LEU A 614 15.78 18.23 -21.28
N SER A 615 15.29 19.16 -22.11
CA SER A 615 15.34 19.02 -23.58
C SER A 615 16.76 18.95 -24.17
N GLN A 616 17.78 19.43 -23.44
CA GLN A 616 19.17 19.33 -23.87
C GLN A 616 19.81 17.97 -23.52
N MET A 617 19.18 17.15 -22.68
CA MET A 617 19.77 15.91 -22.17
C MET A 617 20.10 14.88 -23.26
N PRO A 618 19.28 14.65 -24.31
CA PRO A 618 19.68 13.79 -25.44
C PRO A 618 20.91 14.29 -26.19
N ALA A 619 21.11 15.62 -26.28
CA ALA A 619 22.30 16.19 -26.91
C ALA A 619 23.56 16.09 -26.02
N LEU A 620 23.40 16.20 -24.70
CA LEU A 620 24.47 16.05 -23.72
C LEU A 620 24.90 14.58 -23.57
N GLU A 621 23.96 13.63 -23.60
CA GLU A 621 24.25 12.19 -23.68
C GLU A 621 25.08 11.87 -24.91
N ARG A 622 24.68 12.37 -26.09
CA ARG A 622 25.42 12.19 -27.34
C ARG A 622 26.81 12.86 -27.34
N ALA A 623 27.10 13.71 -26.35
CA ALA A 623 28.43 14.25 -26.07
C ALA A 623 29.22 13.46 -24.99
N GLY A 624 28.69 12.32 -24.52
CA GLY A 624 29.30 11.44 -23.54
C GLY A 624 28.94 11.74 -22.08
N MET A 625 27.89 12.53 -21.82
CA MET A 625 27.53 12.99 -20.47
C MET A 625 26.43 12.14 -19.82
N SER A 626 26.61 11.83 -18.53
CA SER A 626 25.61 11.22 -17.65
C SER A 626 25.31 12.11 -16.46
N MET A 627 24.10 12.10 -15.91
CA MET A 627 23.72 12.96 -14.77
C MET A 627 22.78 12.31 -13.75
N TYR A 628 22.88 12.78 -12.51
CA TYR A 628 21.79 12.78 -11.54
C TYR A 628 21.44 14.25 -11.21
N CYS A 629 20.21 14.70 -11.45
CA CYS A 629 19.78 16.04 -11.07
C CYS A 629 18.37 16.09 -10.46
N THR A 630 18.05 17.20 -9.79
CA THR A 630 16.75 17.47 -9.16
C THR A 630 16.34 18.91 -9.45
N SER A 631 15.07 19.10 -9.82
CA SER A 631 14.40 20.40 -9.87
C SER A 631 13.54 20.55 -8.61
N SER A 632 13.58 21.71 -7.95
CA SER A 632 12.83 21.96 -6.72
C SER A 632 12.30 23.38 -6.66
N ARG A 633 11.01 23.51 -6.33
CA ARG A 633 10.36 24.77 -5.96
C ARG A 633 10.73 25.20 -4.53
N VAL A 634 10.88 24.22 -3.64
CA VAL A 634 11.29 24.43 -2.24
C VAL A 634 12.81 24.55 -2.09
N LEU A 635 13.24 25.20 -1.01
CA LEU A 635 14.64 25.36 -0.65
C LEU A 635 15.31 24.01 -0.32
N MET A 636 16.37 23.67 -1.06
CA MET A 636 17.29 22.56 -0.79
C MET A 636 18.58 23.09 -0.16
N GLU A 637 19.30 22.29 0.62
CA GLU A 637 20.66 22.65 1.09
C GLU A 637 21.57 22.98 -0.08
N ASN A 638 22.38 24.05 0.03
CA ASN A 638 23.33 24.42 -0.99
C ASN A 638 24.65 23.65 -0.79
N PRO A 639 25.04 22.74 -1.72
CA PRO A 639 26.26 21.95 -1.60
C PRO A 639 27.53 22.70 -2.04
N PHE A 640 27.42 23.95 -2.52
CA PHE A 640 28.56 24.82 -2.78
C PHE A 640 28.90 25.64 -1.51
N PRO A 641 30.01 25.36 -0.78
CA PRO A 641 30.46 26.14 0.36
C PRO A 641 31.14 27.47 -0.06
N VAL A 642 30.53 28.19 -0.99
CA VAL A 642 31.00 29.46 -1.53
C VAL A 642 30.41 30.60 -0.72
N GLN A 643 31.25 31.44 -0.12
CA GLN A 643 30.89 32.45 0.88
C GLN A 643 29.90 33.54 0.39
N SER A 644 29.64 33.62 -0.92
CA SER A 644 28.67 34.54 -1.54
C SER A 644 27.34 33.89 -1.97
N LEU A 645 27.16 32.59 -1.72
CA LEU A 645 25.90 31.88 -1.98
C LEU A 645 25.14 31.64 -0.66
N PRO A 646 23.78 31.65 -0.68
CA PRO A 646 22.98 31.31 0.49
C PRO A 646 23.16 29.84 0.88
N ALA A 647 22.89 29.52 2.15
CA ALA A 647 23.00 28.14 2.67
C ALA A 647 21.94 27.17 2.09
N GLN A 648 20.90 27.69 1.44
CA GLN A 648 19.88 26.92 0.73
C GLN A 648 19.51 27.60 -0.59
N ILE A 649 19.09 26.81 -1.59
CA ILE A 649 18.67 27.28 -2.92
C ILE A 649 17.46 26.52 -3.45
N ALA A 650 16.61 27.22 -4.23
CA ALA A 650 15.60 26.63 -5.10
C ALA A 650 16.11 26.62 -6.55
N GLY A 651 15.39 25.94 -7.45
CA GLY A 651 15.76 25.79 -8.86
C GLY A 651 16.24 24.37 -9.20
N MET A 652 17.23 24.26 -10.08
CA MET A 652 17.83 22.96 -10.44
C MET A 652 19.21 22.79 -9.80
N MET A 653 19.56 21.56 -9.41
CA MET A 653 20.93 21.17 -9.08
C MET A 653 21.22 19.72 -9.48
N GLY A 654 22.48 19.36 -9.65
CA GLY A 654 22.86 17.99 -9.92
C GLY A 654 24.36 17.74 -10.05
N VAL A 655 24.70 16.48 -10.31
CA VAL A 655 26.03 16.03 -10.69
C VAL A 655 26.01 15.56 -12.14
N ALA A 656 27.01 15.97 -12.90
CA ALA A 656 27.24 15.57 -14.29
C ALA A 656 28.65 14.98 -14.43
N LEU A 657 28.79 13.86 -15.14
CA LEU A 657 30.08 13.22 -15.40
C LEU A 657 30.37 13.16 -16.90
N LEU A 658 31.64 13.32 -17.26
CA LEU A 658 32.21 12.88 -18.54
C LEU A 658 33.24 11.76 -18.27
N GLN A 659 33.10 10.65 -18.98
CA GLN A 659 33.96 9.46 -18.86
C GLN A 659 35.14 9.53 -19.84
N ASP A 660 36.33 9.11 -19.40
CA ASP A 660 37.63 9.21 -20.10
C ASP A 660 38.02 10.63 -20.55
N GLN A 661 37.39 11.65 -19.96
CA GLN A 661 37.72 13.05 -20.22
C GLN A 661 38.61 13.59 -19.11
N SER A 662 39.82 14.01 -19.45
CA SER A 662 40.78 14.69 -18.56
C SER A 662 40.89 16.19 -18.81
N ASN A 663 40.13 16.75 -19.77
CA ASN A 663 40.02 18.19 -19.98
C ASN A 663 38.75 18.76 -19.31
N SER A 664 38.92 19.54 -18.25
CA SER A 664 37.82 20.25 -17.56
C SER A 664 37.18 21.34 -18.43
N GLN A 665 37.87 21.85 -19.45
CA GLN A 665 37.32 22.81 -20.42
C GLN A 665 36.22 22.16 -21.29
N ALA A 666 36.32 20.86 -21.61
CA ALA A 666 35.32 20.17 -22.43
C ALA A 666 33.93 20.14 -21.75
N MET A 667 33.90 20.01 -20.42
CA MET A 667 32.66 20.15 -19.64
C MET A 667 32.10 21.57 -19.73
N GLN A 668 32.97 22.60 -19.62
CA GLN A 668 32.55 24.00 -19.70
C GLN A 668 32.02 24.35 -21.09
N GLU A 669 32.61 23.81 -22.16
CA GLU A 669 32.20 24.00 -23.55
C GLU A 669 30.80 23.44 -23.83
N LEU A 670 30.43 22.29 -23.22
CA LEU A 670 29.09 21.72 -23.33
C LEU A 670 28.02 22.53 -22.57
N TRP A 671 28.37 23.08 -21.39
CA TRP A 671 27.45 23.92 -20.61
C TRP A 671 27.35 25.37 -21.12
N GLN A 672 28.35 25.88 -21.85
CA GLN A 672 28.39 27.27 -22.32
C GLN A 672 27.15 27.71 -23.14
N PRO A 673 26.69 26.99 -24.18
CA PRO A 673 25.52 27.41 -24.97
C PRO A 673 24.21 27.31 -24.17
N ILE A 674 24.13 26.36 -23.24
CA ILE A 674 22.98 26.17 -22.35
C ILE A 674 22.88 27.36 -21.39
N ASN A 675 23.99 27.69 -20.72
CA ASN A 675 24.09 28.85 -19.83
C ASN A 675 23.84 30.18 -20.56
N ALA A 676 24.40 30.36 -21.77
CA ALA A 676 24.16 31.56 -22.58
C ALA A 676 22.67 31.74 -22.94
N THR A 677 21.95 30.63 -23.17
CA THR A 677 20.50 30.66 -23.41
C THR A 677 19.70 30.91 -22.13
N ILE A 678 20.10 30.35 -20.99
CA ILE A 678 19.49 30.62 -19.68
C ILE A 678 19.62 32.11 -19.35
N ALA A 679 20.83 32.68 -19.40
CA ALA A 679 21.08 34.09 -19.11
C ALA A 679 20.35 35.06 -20.05
N ALA A 680 19.96 34.62 -21.25
CA ALA A 680 19.19 35.40 -22.21
C ALA A 680 17.67 35.29 -22.05
N ARG A 681 17.16 34.19 -21.45
CA ARG A 681 15.71 33.94 -21.25
C ARG A 681 15.24 34.22 -19.82
N TRP A 682 16.09 33.97 -18.84
CA TRP A 682 15.83 34.05 -17.40
C TRP A 682 17.04 34.72 -16.71
N PRO A 683 17.27 36.03 -16.92
CA PRO A 683 18.43 36.75 -16.37
C PRO A 683 18.48 36.79 -14.84
N GLU A 684 17.39 36.45 -14.15
CA GLU A 684 17.30 36.26 -12.70
C GLU A 684 17.93 34.94 -12.23
N ALA A 685 18.03 33.94 -13.11
CA ALA A 685 18.52 32.61 -12.76
C ALA A 685 20.06 32.56 -12.75
N LEU A 686 20.65 32.12 -11.63
CA LEU A 686 22.11 32.08 -11.46
C LEU A 686 22.64 30.66 -11.72
N PHE A 687 23.35 30.48 -12.84
CA PHE A 687 24.10 29.25 -13.10
C PHE A 687 25.41 29.22 -12.32
N VAL A 688 25.69 28.07 -11.69
CA VAL A 688 26.91 27.80 -10.91
C VAL A 688 27.45 26.42 -11.31
N LEU A 689 28.77 26.34 -11.50
CA LEU A 689 29.48 25.14 -11.97
C LEU A 689 30.77 24.95 -11.17
N GLN A 690 31.00 23.75 -10.60
CA GLN A 690 32.28 23.38 -10.00
C GLN A 690 32.72 22.01 -10.54
N THR A 691 33.91 21.96 -11.12
CA THR A 691 34.47 20.76 -11.78
C THR A 691 35.63 20.21 -10.97
N GLU A 692 35.69 18.88 -10.84
CA GLU A 692 36.78 18.13 -10.20
C GLU A 692 37.10 16.87 -11.04
N GLN A 693 38.31 16.32 -10.92
CA GLN A 693 38.80 15.25 -11.79
C GLN A 693 39.38 14.10 -11.00
N PHE A 694 39.07 12.87 -11.43
CA PHE A 694 39.41 11.62 -10.76
C PHE A 694 40.14 10.69 -11.73
N ALA A 695 41.17 10.01 -11.22
CA ALA A 695 42.00 9.11 -12.02
C ALA A 695 41.24 7.82 -12.42
N SER A 696 40.28 7.39 -11.59
CA SER A 696 39.43 6.23 -11.83
C SER A 696 37.98 6.47 -11.42
N TRP A 697 37.08 5.57 -11.84
CA TRP A 697 35.70 5.53 -11.38
C TRP A 697 35.58 5.27 -9.87
N PHE A 698 36.47 4.47 -9.28
CA PHE A 698 36.40 4.16 -7.85
C PHE A 698 36.80 5.36 -6.98
N ASP A 699 37.79 6.16 -7.38
CA ASP A 699 38.14 7.39 -6.64
C ASP A 699 36.96 8.37 -6.60
N TRP A 700 36.21 8.47 -7.71
CA TRP A 700 34.99 9.26 -7.78
C TRP A 700 33.88 8.65 -6.90
N PHE A 701 33.66 7.34 -7.00
CA PHE A 701 32.59 6.63 -6.31
C PHE A 701 32.80 6.58 -4.78
N ASP A 702 34.04 6.41 -4.31
CA ASP A 702 34.34 6.49 -2.88
C ASP A 702 34.00 7.88 -2.33
N LYS A 703 34.34 8.95 -3.05
CA LYS A 703 34.06 10.33 -2.63
C LYS A 703 32.57 10.73 -2.73
N TYR A 704 31.84 10.28 -3.76
CA TYR A 704 30.51 10.79 -4.11
C TYR A 704 29.37 9.77 -4.11
N ARG A 705 29.58 8.55 -3.62
CA ARG A 705 28.48 7.61 -3.34
C ARG A 705 27.41 8.25 -2.46
N ASP A 706 26.16 7.83 -2.66
CA ASP A 706 25.06 8.30 -1.83
C ASP A 706 25.26 7.90 -0.36
N ALA A 707 25.12 8.90 0.51
CA ALA A 707 25.20 8.82 1.96
C ALA A 707 24.12 9.70 2.64
N ARG A 708 23.04 10.03 1.91
CA ARG A 708 21.85 10.71 2.44
C ARG A 708 21.22 9.93 3.62
N PRO A 709 20.47 10.60 4.50
CA PRO A 709 19.77 9.91 5.57
C PRO A 709 18.69 8.97 5.05
N VAL A 710 18.40 7.96 5.87
CA VAL A 710 17.29 6.99 5.76
C VAL A 710 16.53 6.96 7.10
N GLY A 711 15.68 5.95 7.35
CA GLY A 711 14.94 5.84 8.61
C GLY A 711 13.82 6.88 8.70
N TYR A 712 13.00 6.92 7.65
CA TYR A 712 11.78 7.70 7.54
C TYR A 712 10.87 7.10 6.46
N HIS A 713 9.64 7.58 6.36
CA HIS A 713 8.68 7.15 5.35
C HIS A 713 8.91 7.81 4.00
N LEU A 714 8.93 7.02 2.93
CA LEU A 714 9.18 7.52 1.58
C LEU A 714 8.34 6.74 0.56
N ILE A 715 7.59 7.46 -0.28
CA ILE A 715 6.84 6.88 -1.40
C ILE A 715 7.36 7.49 -2.70
N PHE A 716 7.45 6.65 -3.74
CA PHE A 716 7.90 7.00 -5.08
C PHE A 716 6.75 6.87 -6.08
N ALA A 717 6.81 7.66 -7.15
CA ALA A 717 6.27 7.30 -8.45
C ALA A 717 7.24 7.77 -9.53
N SER A 718 7.32 7.07 -10.66
CA SER A 718 8.37 7.32 -11.67
C SER A 718 7.93 7.07 -13.09
N ARG A 719 8.68 7.64 -14.04
CA ARG A 719 8.48 7.46 -15.48
C ARG A 719 9.80 7.50 -16.24
N LEU A 720 9.87 6.82 -17.37
CA LEU A 720 10.95 6.90 -18.34
C LEU A 720 10.56 7.89 -19.45
N LEU A 721 11.47 8.79 -19.82
CA LEU A 721 11.27 9.79 -20.88
C LEU A 721 12.31 9.58 -21.98
N ASP A 722 11.87 9.56 -23.25
CA ASP A 722 12.70 9.44 -24.44
C ASP A 722 12.91 10.80 -25.14
N GLU A 723 13.58 10.82 -26.30
CA GLU A 723 13.88 12.08 -27.00
C GLU A 723 12.62 12.82 -27.47
N ALA A 724 11.53 12.11 -27.81
CA ALA A 724 10.27 12.73 -28.20
C ALA A 724 9.63 13.47 -27.02
N ALA A 725 9.45 12.78 -25.89
CA ALA A 725 8.91 13.34 -24.64
C ALA A 725 9.76 14.49 -24.07
N LEU A 726 11.02 14.62 -24.50
CA LEU A 726 11.94 15.68 -24.05
C LEU A 726 12.08 16.85 -25.05
N THR A 727 11.75 16.68 -26.33
CA THR A 727 12.12 17.66 -27.37
C THR A 727 11.02 18.09 -28.35
N GLU A 728 9.94 17.31 -28.52
CA GLU A 728 8.88 17.64 -29.48
C GLU A 728 7.90 18.70 -28.95
N ASP A 729 7.43 18.55 -27.70
CA ASP A 729 6.60 19.54 -27.01
C ASP A 729 7.20 19.92 -25.66
N VAL A 730 8.03 20.97 -25.68
CA VAL A 730 8.72 21.50 -24.50
C VAL A 730 7.76 22.23 -23.54
N ASP A 731 6.60 22.68 -24.01
CA ASP A 731 5.58 23.34 -23.18
C ASP A 731 4.71 22.28 -22.45
N ALA A 732 4.44 21.14 -23.06
CA ALA A 732 3.89 19.96 -22.39
C ALA A 732 4.87 19.40 -21.34
N LEU A 733 6.17 19.31 -21.67
CA LEU A 733 7.22 18.95 -20.71
C LEU A 733 7.25 19.94 -19.53
N ALA A 734 7.19 21.25 -19.79
CA ALA A 734 7.11 22.29 -18.76
C ALA A 734 5.86 22.13 -17.87
N THR A 735 4.72 21.80 -18.47
CA THR A 735 3.46 21.55 -17.76
C THR A 735 3.57 20.31 -16.85
N ALA A 736 4.16 19.23 -17.34
CA ALA A 736 4.36 17.99 -16.60
C ALA A 736 5.31 18.18 -15.40
N VAL A 737 6.50 18.74 -15.60
CA VAL A 737 7.46 18.97 -14.50
C VAL A 737 7.00 20.08 -13.56
N GLY A 738 6.24 21.06 -14.06
CA GLY A 738 5.60 22.10 -13.25
C GLY A 738 4.55 21.53 -12.30
N THR A 739 3.68 20.65 -12.81
CA THR A 739 2.67 19.93 -12.01
C THR A 739 3.35 19.03 -10.99
N ALA A 740 4.35 18.25 -11.40
CA ALA A 740 5.04 17.35 -10.49
C ALA A 740 5.80 18.10 -9.37
N THR A 741 6.53 19.18 -9.69
CA THR A 741 7.18 20.03 -8.67
C THR A 741 6.19 20.85 -7.83
N GLU A 742 4.94 21.02 -8.28
CA GLU A 742 3.86 21.58 -7.44
C GLU A 742 3.39 20.58 -6.37
N LYS A 743 3.15 19.32 -6.76
CA LYS A 743 2.56 18.32 -5.85
C LYS A 743 3.56 17.79 -4.81
N VAL A 744 4.81 17.54 -5.21
CA VAL A 744 5.83 16.95 -4.32
C VAL A 744 6.99 17.90 -4.00
N GLY A 745 6.92 19.17 -4.40
CA GLY A 745 7.95 20.21 -4.17
C GLY A 745 9.24 20.03 -4.99
N ARG A 746 9.64 18.78 -5.26
CA ARG A 746 10.87 18.37 -5.95
C ARG A 746 10.64 17.20 -6.91
N VAL A 747 11.31 17.23 -8.06
CA VAL A 747 11.32 16.15 -9.06
C VAL A 747 12.76 15.83 -9.44
N THR A 748 13.10 14.56 -9.37
CA THR A 748 14.43 14.04 -9.73
C THR A 748 14.42 13.57 -11.18
N SER A 749 15.55 13.73 -11.88
CA SER A 749 15.72 13.39 -13.29
C SER A 749 17.14 12.86 -13.52
N PHE A 750 17.24 11.59 -13.90
CA PHE A 750 18.50 10.86 -14.03
C PHE A 750 18.79 10.57 -15.50
N LEU A 751 19.85 11.18 -16.04
CA LEU A 751 20.41 10.88 -17.37
C LEU A 751 21.38 9.69 -17.23
N VAL A 752 20.78 8.49 -17.17
CA VAL A 752 21.44 7.19 -16.89
C VAL A 752 21.25 6.19 -18.03
N SER A 753 20.53 6.60 -19.07
CA SER A 753 20.31 5.86 -20.30
C SER A 753 20.74 6.72 -21.49
N GLY A 754 20.89 6.08 -22.65
CA GLY A 754 21.63 6.59 -23.78
C GLY A 754 22.21 5.46 -24.61
N ARG A 755 23.19 5.75 -25.45
CA ARG A 755 23.70 4.87 -26.50
C ARG A 755 24.04 3.46 -25.99
N GLY A 756 24.74 3.34 -24.86
CA GLY A 756 25.11 2.06 -24.26
C GLY A 756 23.93 1.20 -23.78
N VAL A 757 22.80 1.81 -23.43
CA VAL A 757 21.55 1.12 -23.07
C VAL A 757 20.68 0.86 -24.31
N HIS A 758 20.68 1.78 -25.28
CA HIS A 758 19.91 1.69 -26.54
C HIS A 758 20.48 0.63 -27.48
N GLU A 759 21.79 0.65 -27.72
CA GLU A 759 22.53 -0.30 -28.57
C GLU A 759 22.94 -1.58 -27.81
N ALA A 760 22.42 -1.81 -26.61
CA ALA A 760 22.77 -2.98 -25.80
C ALA A 760 22.39 -4.29 -26.50
N VAL A 761 23.34 -5.24 -26.56
CA VAL A 761 23.11 -6.61 -27.07
C VAL A 761 23.44 -7.63 -25.97
N PRO A 762 22.52 -7.88 -25.01
CA PRO A 762 22.77 -8.82 -23.93
C PRO A 762 22.96 -10.26 -24.42
N ARG A 763 23.96 -10.94 -23.84
CA ARG A 763 24.27 -12.35 -24.11
C ARG A 763 23.09 -13.27 -23.83
N GLY A 764 22.99 -14.40 -24.53
CA GLY A 764 21.83 -15.29 -24.47
C GLY A 764 20.57 -14.81 -25.21
N GLY A 765 20.70 -13.90 -26.18
CA GLY A 765 19.58 -13.46 -27.02
C GLY A 765 18.71 -12.36 -26.41
N GLY A 766 19.32 -11.45 -25.65
CA GLY A 766 18.63 -10.37 -24.93
C GLY A 766 18.29 -10.72 -23.48
N ASN A 767 17.55 -9.83 -22.82
CA ASN A 767 17.15 -9.95 -21.42
C ASN A 767 15.75 -9.33 -21.17
N ALA A 768 15.23 -9.44 -19.96
CA ALA A 768 13.87 -9.03 -19.60
C ALA A 768 13.72 -7.54 -19.21
N VAL A 769 14.78 -6.73 -19.35
CA VAL A 769 14.72 -5.27 -19.14
C VAL A 769 13.61 -4.66 -19.99
N HIS A 770 12.75 -3.84 -19.37
CA HIS A 770 11.61 -3.21 -20.04
C HIS A 770 12.04 -2.49 -21.32
N PRO A 771 11.44 -2.78 -22.50
CA PRO A 771 11.86 -2.21 -23.78
C PRO A 771 11.95 -0.69 -23.85
N ALA A 772 11.19 0.05 -23.04
CA ALA A 772 11.26 1.52 -22.97
C ALA A 772 12.68 2.04 -22.64
N TRP A 773 13.49 1.30 -21.86
CA TRP A 773 14.89 1.66 -21.59
C TRP A 773 15.73 1.78 -22.86
N ARG A 774 15.39 1.05 -23.93
CA ARG A 774 16.15 1.05 -25.20
C ARG A 774 15.95 2.31 -26.05
N ARG A 775 15.12 3.26 -25.59
CA ARG A 775 14.97 4.62 -26.15
C ARG A 775 14.88 5.74 -25.11
N ALA A 776 14.62 5.40 -23.83
CA ALA A 776 14.64 6.36 -22.73
C ALA A 776 16.01 7.05 -22.60
N TYR A 777 16.02 8.34 -22.32
CA TYR A 777 17.18 9.09 -21.87
C TYR A 777 17.12 9.33 -20.36
N ILE A 778 15.96 9.75 -19.86
CA ILE A 778 15.76 10.17 -18.48
C ILE A 778 14.89 9.18 -17.73
N HIS A 779 15.33 8.79 -16.54
CA HIS A 779 14.47 8.25 -15.49
C HIS A 779 14.05 9.39 -14.56
N ALA A 780 12.76 9.71 -14.54
CA ALA A 780 12.18 10.79 -13.75
C ALA A 780 11.42 10.23 -12.54
N MET A 781 11.55 10.88 -11.38
CA MET A 781 10.94 10.45 -10.11
C MET A 781 10.28 11.60 -9.37
N ALA A 782 9.07 11.36 -8.86
CA ALA A 782 8.41 12.13 -7.83
C ALA A 782 8.49 11.38 -6.50
N THR A 783 8.69 12.10 -5.39
CA THR A 783 8.83 11.48 -4.06
C THR A 783 8.13 12.28 -2.97
N ALA A 784 7.32 11.63 -2.14
CA ALA A 784 6.69 12.22 -0.96
C ALA A 784 7.18 11.54 0.34
N GLN A 785 7.32 12.34 1.39
CA GLN A 785 7.59 11.90 2.77
C GLN A 785 6.35 12.21 3.62
N PHE A 786 6.09 11.40 4.66
CA PHE A 786 5.01 11.62 5.60
C PHE A 786 5.47 11.29 7.04
N PRO A 787 4.82 11.81 8.10
CA PRO A 787 5.17 11.51 9.49
C PRO A 787 4.66 10.14 9.94
N ALA A 788 5.39 9.53 10.89
CA ALA A 788 5.04 8.25 11.52
C ALA A 788 3.65 8.24 12.16
N MET A 789 3.03 7.06 12.19
CA MET A 789 1.71 6.77 12.78
C MET A 789 0.56 7.62 12.21
N ASN A 790 0.73 8.24 11.04
CA ASN A 790 -0.27 9.10 10.41
C ASN A 790 -0.78 8.49 9.09
N ALA A 791 -1.86 7.72 9.18
CA ALA A 791 -2.50 7.08 8.03
C ALA A 791 -3.03 8.10 7.00
N THR A 792 -3.57 9.24 7.45
CA THR A 792 -4.05 10.31 6.57
C THR A 792 -2.90 10.88 5.73
N ALA A 793 -1.79 11.25 6.37
CA ALA A 793 -0.62 11.79 5.66
C ALA A 793 0.07 10.74 4.76
N LYS A 794 -0.02 9.45 5.09
CA LYS A 794 0.37 8.35 4.18
C LYS A 794 -0.49 8.35 2.91
N GLN A 795 -1.81 8.46 3.05
CA GLN A 795 -2.73 8.54 1.90
C GLN A 795 -2.54 9.82 1.07
N GLU A 796 -2.35 10.98 1.72
CA GLU A 796 -1.98 12.23 1.05
C GLU A 796 -0.68 12.07 0.25
N ALA A 797 0.36 11.46 0.83
CA ALA A 797 1.63 11.21 0.14
C ALA A 797 1.47 10.30 -1.09
N ILE A 798 0.59 9.28 -1.04
CA ILE A 798 0.25 8.44 -2.19
C ILE A 798 -0.42 9.28 -3.29
N GLN A 799 -1.43 10.07 -2.94
CA GLN A 799 -2.15 10.93 -3.88
C GLN A 799 -1.22 11.99 -4.53
N LEU A 800 -0.30 12.57 -3.76
CA LEU A 800 0.66 13.55 -4.26
C LEU A 800 1.67 12.95 -5.25
N VAL A 801 2.19 11.73 -5.03
CA VAL A 801 3.09 11.09 -6.02
C VAL A 801 2.35 10.63 -7.27
N ASP A 802 1.11 10.12 -7.15
CA ASP A 802 0.32 9.73 -8.32
C ASP A 802 -0.07 10.94 -9.18
N ALA A 803 -0.52 12.04 -8.54
CA ALA A 803 -0.82 13.29 -9.23
C ALA A 803 0.43 13.96 -9.84
N ALA A 804 1.62 13.75 -9.27
CA ALA A 804 2.88 14.17 -9.86
C ALA A 804 3.28 13.31 -11.07
N ALA A 805 3.13 11.99 -10.96
CA ALA A 805 3.44 11.04 -12.04
C ALA A 805 2.48 11.18 -13.22
N GLU A 806 1.21 11.52 -12.99
CA GLU A 806 0.18 11.63 -14.02
C GLU A 806 0.56 12.61 -15.15
N GLY A 807 1.21 13.74 -14.84
CA GLY A 807 1.74 14.64 -15.86
C GLY A 807 2.82 13.99 -16.73
N LEU A 808 3.69 13.17 -16.13
CA LEU A 808 4.75 12.42 -16.83
C LEU A 808 4.18 11.23 -17.62
N ARG A 809 3.12 10.56 -17.12
CA ARG A 809 2.40 9.51 -17.86
C ARG A 809 1.77 10.06 -19.14
N ARG A 810 1.13 11.23 -19.07
CA ARG A 810 0.52 11.89 -20.26
C ARG A 810 1.56 12.37 -21.27
N LEU A 811 2.71 12.84 -20.81
CA LEU A 811 3.84 13.25 -21.66
C LEU A 811 4.50 12.04 -22.36
N ALA A 812 4.56 10.89 -21.69
CA ALA A 812 5.23 9.69 -22.15
C ALA A 812 4.33 8.45 -21.95
N PRO A 813 3.24 8.30 -22.74
CA PRO A 813 2.18 7.33 -22.48
C PRO A 813 2.55 5.88 -22.81
N ASP A 814 3.34 5.64 -23.86
CA ASP A 814 3.80 4.30 -24.26
C ASP A 814 5.16 3.91 -23.62
N MET A 815 5.71 4.78 -22.78
CA MET A 815 6.90 4.52 -21.96
C MET A 815 6.53 3.76 -20.66
N GLY A 816 7.57 3.32 -19.95
CA GLY A 816 7.44 2.62 -18.67
C GLY A 816 7.91 3.41 -17.46
N SER A 817 8.07 2.68 -16.37
CA SER A 817 8.55 3.11 -15.05
C SER A 817 9.60 2.09 -14.56
N TYR A 818 10.45 2.48 -13.60
CA TYR A 818 11.54 1.61 -13.15
C TYR A 818 11.11 0.75 -11.95
N ILE A 819 11.07 -0.58 -12.14
CA ILE A 819 10.59 -1.58 -11.16
C ILE A 819 11.34 -1.60 -9.82
N ASN A 820 12.47 -0.89 -9.67
CA ASN A 820 13.15 -0.74 -8.37
C ASN A 820 12.94 0.63 -7.71
N GLU A 821 12.52 1.65 -8.47
CA GLU A 821 12.30 3.03 -8.00
C GLU A 821 10.93 3.50 -8.54
N GLY A 822 9.87 2.78 -8.15
CA GLY A 822 8.50 2.94 -8.63
C GLY A 822 7.48 2.91 -7.49
N SER A 823 6.20 3.04 -7.85
CA SER A 823 5.08 2.97 -6.89
C SER A 823 4.56 1.53 -6.75
N VAL A 824 4.26 1.10 -5.52
CA VAL A 824 3.42 -0.10 -5.30
C VAL A 824 1.96 0.14 -5.72
N TYR A 825 1.56 1.41 -5.86
CA TYR A 825 0.23 1.85 -6.29
C TYR A 825 0.22 2.26 -7.79
N GLU A 826 1.17 1.78 -8.60
CA GLU A 826 1.22 2.11 -10.02
C GLU A 826 0.07 1.42 -10.78
N LYS A 827 -0.70 2.21 -11.53
CA LYS A 827 -1.78 1.71 -12.38
C LYS A 827 -1.17 0.97 -13.58
N ASP A 828 -1.80 -0.12 -13.99
CA ASP A 828 -1.32 -1.02 -15.06
C ASP A 828 0.15 -1.46 -14.86
N TRP A 829 0.53 -1.75 -13.61
CA TRP A 829 1.92 -2.03 -13.20
C TRP A 829 2.62 -3.10 -14.04
N GLN A 830 1.89 -4.09 -14.58
CA GLN A 830 2.42 -5.07 -15.53
C GLN A 830 3.00 -4.39 -16.78
N GLN A 831 2.21 -3.49 -17.38
CA GLN A 831 2.59 -2.71 -18.56
C GLN A 831 3.63 -1.64 -18.21
N ALA A 832 3.52 -1.00 -17.04
CA ALA A 832 4.44 0.04 -16.59
C ALA A 832 5.85 -0.50 -16.26
N TYR A 833 5.98 -1.74 -15.75
CA TYR A 833 7.27 -2.26 -15.27
C TYR A 833 7.98 -3.21 -16.23
N TRP A 834 7.27 -3.93 -17.10
CA TRP A 834 7.89 -4.83 -18.09
C TRP A 834 7.32 -4.65 -19.50
N GLY A 835 6.11 -4.12 -19.64
CA GLY A 835 5.43 -3.95 -20.92
C GLY A 835 5.26 -5.29 -21.64
N ALA A 836 5.58 -5.32 -22.93
CA ALA A 836 5.54 -6.52 -23.78
C ALA A 836 6.37 -7.73 -23.29
N ASN A 837 7.26 -7.57 -22.29
CA ASN A 837 7.97 -8.69 -21.67
C ASN A 837 7.10 -9.48 -20.67
N TYR A 838 6.02 -8.91 -20.14
CA TYR A 838 5.28 -9.45 -19.00
C TYR A 838 4.68 -10.85 -19.27
N GLU A 839 4.02 -11.07 -20.41
CA GLU A 839 3.44 -12.38 -20.76
C GLU A 839 4.49 -13.51 -20.76
N ARG A 840 5.69 -13.25 -21.30
CA ARG A 840 6.79 -14.23 -21.29
C ARG A 840 7.32 -14.43 -19.87
N LEU A 841 7.47 -13.36 -19.09
CA LEU A 841 7.87 -13.44 -17.68
C LEU A 841 6.88 -14.27 -16.86
N LEU A 842 5.58 -14.06 -17.04
CA LEU A 842 4.50 -14.76 -16.35
C LEU A 842 4.45 -16.25 -16.75
N SER A 843 4.61 -16.55 -18.04
CA SER A 843 4.74 -17.94 -18.53
C SER A 843 5.96 -18.65 -17.93
N ILE A 844 7.08 -17.95 -17.74
CA ILE A 844 8.27 -18.51 -17.09
C ILE A 844 8.02 -18.72 -15.59
N LYS A 845 7.44 -17.72 -14.89
CA LYS A 845 7.07 -17.78 -13.48
C LYS A 845 6.20 -19.01 -13.19
N LYS A 846 5.07 -19.15 -13.91
CA LYS A 846 4.12 -20.27 -13.76
C LYS A 846 4.71 -21.64 -14.19
N THR A 847 5.89 -21.67 -14.83
CA THR A 847 6.64 -22.90 -15.15
C THR A 847 7.70 -23.26 -14.10
N VAL A 848 8.41 -22.28 -13.53
CA VAL A 848 9.48 -22.52 -12.54
C VAL A 848 8.95 -22.61 -11.11
N ASP A 849 7.92 -21.83 -10.78
CA ASP A 849 7.33 -21.69 -9.44
C ASP A 849 5.78 -21.83 -9.48
N PRO A 850 5.22 -22.99 -9.86
CA PRO A 850 3.76 -23.18 -9.94
C PRO A 850 3.04 -23.12 -8.58
N ASP A 851 3.78 -23.23 -7.48
CA ASP A 851 3.29 -23.16 -6.11
C ASP A 851 3.51 -21.76 -5.47
N ASP A 852 3.99 -20.79 -6.27
CA ASP A 852 4.28 -19.38 -5.91
C ASP A 852 5.09 -19.20 -4.62
N VAL A 853 6.09 -20.08 -4.40
CA VAL A 853 6.98 -20.10 -3.22
C VAL A 853 7.61 -18.73 -2.98
N PHE A 854 7.91 -18.01 -4.07
CA PHE A 854 8.34 -16.63 -4.05
C PHE A 854 7.20 -15.69 -4.42
N TRP A 855 6.85 -14.76 -3.52
CA TRP A 855 5.81 -13.76 -3.73
C TRP A 855 6.24 -12.39 -3.18
N CYS A 856 5.89 -11.34 -3.90
CA CYS A 856 6.24 -9.94 -3.65
C CYS A 856 5.19 -9.03 -4.32
N GLU A 857 5.16 -7.75 -3.98
CA GLU A 857 4.21 -6.80 -4.55
C GLU A 857 4.91 -5.48 -4.88
N PRO A 858 4.80 -4.94 -6.11
CA PRO A 858 4.48 -5.65 -7.35
C PRO A 858 5.66 -6.53 -7.79
N CYS A 859 5.36 -7.73 -8.29
CA CYS A 859 6.31 -8.57 -9.05
C CYS A 859 5.58 -9.60 -9.91
N VAL A 860 6.25 -10.17 -10.91
CA VAL A 860 5.64 -11.09 -11.88
C VAL A 860 4.94 -12.27 -11.18
N GLY A 861 3.64 -12.45 -11.45
CA GLY A 861 2.82 -13.54 -10.89
C GLY A 861 2.12 -13.19 -9.56
N ASN A 862 2.26 -11.97 -9.04
CA ASN A 862 1.65 -11.62 -7.75
C ASN A 862 0.12 -11.45 -7.83
N GLU A 863 -0.43 -11.26 -9.03
CA GLU A 863 -1.86 -11.05 -9.31
C GLU A 863 -2.77 -12.25 -9.01
N ASP A 864 -2.22 -13.47 -8.93
CA ASP A 864 -2.95 -14.67 -8.50
C ASP A 864 -3.28 -14.65 -6.97
N TRP A 865 -2.83 -13.65 -6.21
CA TRP A 865 -2.85 -13.62 -4.74
C TRP A 865 -3.30 -12.28 -4.15
N GLU A 866 -4.02 -12.35 -3.02
CA GLU A 866 -4.48 -11.22 -2.20
C GLU A 866 -3.78 -11.23 -0.82
N LEU A 867 -3.44 -10.05 -0.29
CA LEU A 867 -3.02 -9.87 1.11
C LEU A 867 -4.26 -9.77 2.00
N VAL A 868 -4.45 -10.75 2.89
CA VAL A 868 -5.51 -10.73 3.91
C VAL A 868 -4.90 -10.46 5.29
N ASP A 869 -5.29 -9.32 5.87
CA ASP A 869 -5.18 -8.82 7.26
C ASP A 869 -3.93 -9.27 8.09
N GLU A 870 -3.17 -8.31 8.62
CA GLU A 870 -1.88 -8.55 9.31
C GLU A 870 -0.87 -9.42 8.51
N GLY A 871 -0.93 -9.38 7.17
CA GLY A 871 0.13 -9.88 6.28
C GLY A 871 0.07 -11.34 5.85
N ARG A 872 -1.04 -12.06 6.08
CA ARG A 872 -1.26 -13.40 5.48
C ARG A 872 -1.55 -13.27 3.98
N LEU A 873 -1.31 -14.35 3.23
CA LEU A 873 -1.53 -14.42 1.78
C LEU A 873 -2.55 -15.50 1.43
N CYS A 874 -3.53 -15.16 0.61
CA CYS A 874 -4.51 -16.05 -0.01
C CYS A 874 -4.31 -16.07 -1.53
N ARG A 875 -4.45 -17.23 -2.17
CA ARG A 875 -4.68 -17.30 -3.62
C ARG A 875 -6.14 -16.94 -3.89
N VAL A 876 -6.41 -16.09 -4.89
CA VAL A 876 -7.73 -15.52 -5.21
C VAL A 876 -8.72 -16.58 -5.69
#